data_AF-A0A0B7G0D9-F1
#
_entry.id   AF-A0A0B7G0D9-F1
#
_cell.length_a   1.000
_cell.length_b   1.000
_cell.length_c   1.000
_cell.angle_alpha   90.00
_cell.angle_beta   90.00
_cell.angle_gamma   90.00
#
_symmetry.space_group_name_H-M   'P 1'
#
loop_
_entity.id
_entity.type
_entity.pdbx_description
1 polymer ?
#
loop_
_entity_poly.entity_id
_entity_poly.type
_entity_poly.pdbx_seq_one_letter_code
_entity_poly.pdbx_strand_id
1 'polypeptide(L)'
;MLIRIRSKDGNFRIDMPNDGNGSQLIEKIIAITVNADPSSLQVSNQPRGGEMAINTLKGRSLKSLGLNHGDLLFLTYKSQDSEEAPTTVSAPPVTAPSSQPQPAQPITARRAPEPWETVVEDPADVYWRSQDGKIQRQRDANFCRHGSNAMCDYCMPLEPYDPKYHAENKIKHLSYHAYLRKLTPPASSNSSSAHLPPLTPISYRVAIPCPRGQHPPWPAGICSACQPSAITLQQQPFRTVDHLEFASPAIVDTFLQPWRATGRQRFGWMLGRYAPHELVPMGIKAIVEAIVEPPQEGDTDGLTVDEDHIWDIEDPVKELASLCGDSGGLQLVGMVWTDLTPDPDDRTKSICKRHAGSYFLSAQETLFAAAVQRKHPLATRASPTGAFGSRLVTAVLSADKDGAVAVEAYMASEQAAAMVEADMVEASVDPGLVRVKEEGPGRYIPEVFYRYRNEYGRDVQKSARPAFPVEYLLINVTHGFPINPSPVFRSNSFAIENRPLLQTQDFSKVLQDLHKLGATDLLDPTTVLKVMDYLSDFHLLLFLPSTGMLGEREYKNIVKAVTAPDDQRLKLMEGVMNSDGWQTLMAIVRENAPSARTAGPRPDSPFEIPPELRDEPMHDVAGDRPCPHCTYVNVPGTTDCDVCGLPLSG
;
A
#
# COMPACT_ATOMS: atom_id res chain seq x y z
N MET A 1 61.37 -21.06 -25.34
CA MET A 1 59.91 -21.00 -25.55
C MET A 1 59.19 -20.74 -24.23
N LEU A 2 58.21 -19.84 -24.20
CA LEU A 2 57.40 -19.57 -23.01
C LEU A 2 56.01 -20.18 -23.17
N ILE A 3 55.57 -21.01 -22.22
CA ILE A 3 54.26 -21.65 -22.18
C ILE A 3 53.46 -21.07 -21.01
N ARG A 4 52.21 -20.70 -21.24
CA ARG A 4 51.32 -20.18 -20.20
C ARG A 4 50.40 -21.30 -19.72
N ILE A 5 50.22 -21.44 -18.42
CA ILE A 5 49.36 -22.47 -17.82
C ILE A 5 48.34 -21.81 -16.92
N ARG A 6 47.07 -22.15 -17.09
CA ARG A 6 45.97 -21.72 -16.22
C ARG A 6 45.47 -22.93 -15.45
N SER A 7 45.63 -22.92 -14.13
CA SER A 7 45.09 -23.92 -13.21
C SER A 7 44.14 -23.26 -12.20
N LYS A 8 43.55 -24.06 -11.31
CA LYS A 8 42.78 -23.57 -10.15
C LYS A 8 43.60 -22.64 -9.24
N ASP A 9 44.92 -22.79 -9.21
CA ASP A 9 45.81 -22.00 -8.34
C ASP A 9 46.28 -20.67 -8.97
N GLY A 10 45.98 -20.45 -10.25
CA GLY A 10 46.33 -19.22 -10.94
C GLY A 10 46.89 -19.41 -12.35
N ASN A 11 47.45 -18.32 -12.90
CA ASN A 11 48.10 -18.32 -14.21
C ASN A 11 49.62 -18.28 -14.04
N PHE A 12 50.30 -19.28 -14.59
CA PHE A 12 51.75 -19.44 -14.49
C PHE A 12 52.40 -19.33 -15.87
N ARG A 13 53.65 -18.86 -15.90
CA ARG A 13 54.47 -18.77 -17.12
C ARG A 13 55.68 -19.67 -16.93
N ILE A 14 55.86 -20.64 -17.82
CA ILE A 14 56.93 -21.62 -17.76
C ILE A 14 57.87 -21.40 -18.95
N ASP A 15 59.13 -21.11 -18.65
CA ASP A 15 60.19 -21.07 -19.65
C ASP A 15 60.75 -22.47 -19.92
N MET A 16 60.75 -22.86 -21.20
CA MET A 16 61.19 -24.14 -21.71
C MET A 16 62.19 -23.97 -22.86
N PRO A 17 63.24 -24.81 -22.98
CA PRO A 17 64.09 -24.84 -24.17
C PRO A 17 63.28 -25.18 -25.45
N ASN A 18 63.70 -24.68 -26.61
CA ASN A 18 62.96 -24.89 -27.87
C ASN A 18 62.98 -26.36 -28.36
N ASP A 19 63.92 -27.16 -27.87
CA ASP A 19 64.09 -28.60 -28.06
C ASP A 19 63.60 -29.43 -26.86
N GLY A 20 62.86 -28.81 -25.93
CA GLY A 20 62.38 -29.43 -24.70
C GLY A 20 61.45 -30.63 -24.95
N ASN A 21 61.47 -31.56 -23.99
CA ASN A 21 60.63 -32.76 -24.00
C ASN A 21 59.42 -32.60 -23.08
N GLY A 22 58.32 -33.29 -23.40
CA GLY A 22 57.09 -33.25 -22.61
C GLY A 22 57.28 -33.66 -21.15
N SER A 23 58.21 -34.57 -20.84
CA SER A 23 58.52 -34.97 -19.46
C SER A 23 59.01 -33.81 -18.58
N GLN A 24 59.82 -32.90 -19.12
CA GLN A 24 60.30 -31.71 -18.41
C GLN A 24 59.17 -30.69 -18.17
N LEU A 25 58.20 -30.62 -19.09
CA LEU A 25 57.02 -29.79 -18.90
C LEU A 25 56.13 -30.31 -17.77
N ILE A 26 55.98 -31.65 -17.66
CA ILE A 26 55.21 -32.29 -16.58
C ILE A 26 55.85 -32.00 -15.21
N GLU A 27 57.17 -32.14 -15.09
CA GLU A 27 57.89 -31.85 -13.83
C GLU A 27 57.68 -30.40 -13.38
N LYS A 28 57.78 -29.45 -14.31
CA LYS A 28 57.53 -28.03 -13.99
C LYS A 28 56.07 -27.75 -13.66
N ILE A 29 55.11 -28.46 -14.28
CA ILE A 29 53.68 -28.34 -13.94
C ILE A 29 53.43 -28.82 -12.51
N ILE A 30 53.96 -30.00 -12.15
CA ILE A 30 53.79 -30.57 -10.80
C ILE A 30 54.43 -29.66 -9.74
N ALA A 31 55.59 -29.07 -10.03
CA ALA A 31 56.26 -28.14 -9.13
C ALA A 31 55.48 -26.85 -8.85
N ILE A 32 54.54 -26.48 -9.73
CA ILE A 32 53.76 -25.25 -9.65
C ILE A 32 52.40 -25.48 -8.98
N THR A 33 51.85 -26.70 -9.05
CA THR A 33 50.58 -27.05 -8.42
C THR A 33 50.74 -27.38 -6.95
N VAL A 34 49.84 -26.87 -6.10
CA VAL A 34 49.84 -27.12 -4.65
C VAL A 34 48.80 -28.20 -4.32
N ASN A 35 49.20 -29.28 -3.65
CA ASN A 35 48.33 -30.38 -3.20
C ASN A 35 47.52 -31.09 -4.30
N ALA A 36 48.07 -31.19 -5.52
CA ALA A 36 47.48 -31.92 -6.64
C ALA A 36 47.80 -33.42 -6.57
N ASP A 37 46.80 -34.30 -6.75
CA ASP A 37 47.07 -35.71 -7.01
C ASP A 37 47.68 -35.87 -8.43
N PRO A 38 48.95 -36.31 -8.55
CA PRO A 38 49.64 -36.38 -9.83
C PRO A 38 49.01 -37.37 -10.82
N SER A 39 48.18 -38.31 -10.34
CA SER A 39 47.47 -39.27 -11.19
C SER A 39 46.21 -38.69 -11.84
N SER A 40 45.68 -37.58 -11.29
CA SER A 40 44.44 -36.92 -11.73
C SER A 40 44.66 -35.73 -12.69
N LEU A 41 45.91 -35.38 -12.96
CA LEU A 41 46.30 -34.23 -13.79
C LEU A 41 45.91 -34.43 -15.27
N GLN A 42 45.09 -33.51 -15.76
CA GLN A 42 44.69 -33.43 -17.16
C GLN A 42 45.05 -32.05 -17.74
N VAL A 43 45.52 -32.06 -18.99
CA VAL A 43 45.94 -30.87 -19.73
C VAL A 43 45.05 -30.73 -20.97
N SER A 44 44.53 -29.53 -21.21
CA SER A 44 43.82 -29.18 -22.45
C SER A 44 44.38 -27.89 -23.06
N ASN A 45 44.31 -27.79 -24.39
CA ASN A 45 44.60 -26.57 -25.14
C ASN A 45 43.36 -25.68 -25.34
N GLN A 46 42.19 -26.11 -24.85
CA GLN A 46 40.93 -25.37 -24.90
C GLN A 46 40.32 -25.22 -23.49
N PRO A 47 39.55 -24.15 -23.22
CA PRO A 47 38.97 -23.91 -21.90
C PRO A 47 37.90 -24.93 -21.49
N ARG A 48 37.28 -25.66 -22.44
CA ARG A 48 36.35 -26.78 -22.19
C ARG A 48 36.47 -27.82 -23.30
N GLY A 49 36.68 -29.09 -22.91
CA GLY A 49 36.85 -30.22 -23.84
C GLY A 49 38.29 -30.41 -24.33
N GLY A 50 38.63 -31.63 -24.75
CA GLY A 50 39.99 -31.99 -25.21
C GLY A 50 40.98 -32.34 -24.09
N GLU A 51 40.48 -32.76 -22.92
CA GLU A 51 41.31 -33.11 -21.77
C GLU A 51 42.12 -34.38 -22.04
N MET A 52 43.44 -34.26 -22.03
CA MET A 52 44.36 -35.40 -22.13
C MET A 52 45.05 -35.61 -20.79
N ALA A 53 45.15 -36.88 -20.36
CA ALA A 53 45.92 -37.22 -19.17
C ALA A 53 47.38 -36.76 -19.34
N ILE A 54 47.94 -36.09 -18.33
CA ILE A 54 49.28 -35.49 -18.40
C ILE A 54 50.38 -36.50 -18.76
N ASN A 55 50.17 -37.78 -18.41
CA ASN A 55 51.06 -38.90 -18.75
C ASN A 55 51.21 -39.15 -20.26
N THR A 56 50.24 -38.75 -21.08
CA THR A 56 50.32 -38.87 -22.56
C THR A 56 51.35 -37.94 -23.19
N LEU A 57 51.85 -36.96 -22.43
CA LEU A 57 52.91 -36.05 -22.84
C LEU A 57 54.32 -36.64 -22.59
N LYS A 58 54.44 -37.75 -21.86
CA LYS A 58 55.73 -38.41 -21.59
C LYS A 58 56.32 -38.97 -22.89
N GLY A 59 57.57 -38.60 -23.18
CA GLY A 59 58.33 -39.11 -24.34
C GLY A 59 58.03 -38.45 -25.69
N ARG A 60 57.16 -37.43 -25.75
CA ARG A 60 56.92 -36.63 -26.98
C ARG A 60 57.64 -35.30 -26.92
N SER A 61 58.15 -34.82 -28.06
CA SER A 61 58.76 -33.49 -28.15
C SER A 61 57.68 -32.40 -28.20
N LEU A 62 57.98 -31.20 -27.70
CA LEU A 62 57.00 -30.11 -27.66
C LEU A 62 56.47 -29.71 -29.05
N LYS A 63 57.30 -29.90 -30.09
CA LYS A 63 56.93 -29.64 -31.49
C LYS A 63 55.93 -30.67 -32.06
N SER A 64 56.00 -31.94 -31.65
CA SER A 64 55.02 -32.96 -32.08
C SER A 64 53.68 -32.86 -31.33
N LEU A 65 53.68 -32.17 -30.19
CA LEU A 65 52.49 -31.80 -29.44
C LEU A 65 51.82 -30.51 -29.96
N GLY A 66 52.40 -29.87 -30.98
CA GLY A 66 51.84 -28.67 -31.61
C GLY A 66 51.91 -27.41 -30.75
N LEU A 67 52.75 -27.39 -29.70
CA LEU A 67 52.87 -26.26 -28.78
C LEU A 67 53.88 -25.23 -29.31
N ASN A 68 53.43 -23.99 -29.46
CA ASN A 68 54.21 -22.85 -29.92
C ASN A 68 54.52 -21.86 -28.77
N HIS A 69 55.41 -20.90 -29.04
CA HIS A 69 55.73 -19.85 -28.09
C HIS A 69 54.50 -19.00 -27.78
N GLY A 70 54.11 -18.95 -26.51
CA GLY A 70 52.99 -18.15 -26.01
C GLY A 70 51.67 -18.91 -25.85
N ASP A 71 51.62 -20.20 -26.17
CA ASP A 71 50.39 -20.99 -26.04
C ASP A 71 49.92 -21.12 -24.59
N LEU A 72 48.59 -21.16 -24.42
CA LEU A 72 47.91 -21.25 -23.12
C LEU A 72 47.32 -22.66 -22.94
N LEU A 73 47.76 -23.35 -21.89
CA LEU A 73 47.24 -24.65 -21.49
C LEU A 73 46.37 -24.54 -20.24
N PHE A 74 45.27 -25.28 -20.21
CA PHE A 74 44.37 -25.38 -19.08
C PHE A 74 44.67 -26.67 -18.33
N LEU A 75 44.82 -26.58 -17.01
CA LEU A 75 45.17 -27.68 -16.13
C LEU A 75 44.02 -27.98 -15.16
N THR A 76 43.55 -29.23 -15.17
CA THR A 76 42.50 -29.73 -14.27
C THR A 76 43.05 -30.89 -13.44
N TYR A 77 42.84 -30.89 -12.12
CA TYR A 77 43.27 -31.97 -11.22
C TYR A 77 42.43 -31.98 -9.93
N LYS A 78 42.44 -33.10 -9.19
CA LYS A 78 41.81 -33.26 -7.87
C LYS A 78 42.85 -33.05 -6.75
N SER A 79 42.43 -32.48 -5.61
CA SER A 79 43.31 -32.25 -4.45
C SER A 79 43.40 -33.51 -3.57
N GLN A 80 44.58 -33.79 -3.00
CA GLN A 80 44.86 -35.03 -2.25
C GLN A 80 44.07 -35.23 -0.95
N ASP A 81 43.45 -34.20 -0.37
CA ASP A 81 42.70 -34.29 0.91
C ASP A 81 41.22 -34.70 0.75
N SER A 82 40.93 -35.67 -0.11
CA SER A 82 39.57 -36.23 -0.21
C SER A 82 39.57 -37.75 -0.09
N GLU A 83 39.88 -38.24 1.12
CA GLU A 83 39.40 -39.54 1.61
C GLU A 83 38.05 -39.35 2.34
N GLU A 84 37.02 -40.02 1.82
CA GLU A 84 35.67 -40.14 2.42
C GLU A 84 35.65 -41.10 3.62
N ALA A 85 34.67 -40.94 4.54
CA ALA A 85 33.84 -42.02 5.12
C ALA A 85 32.96 -41.51 6.31
N PRO A 86 31.91 -42.22 6.80
CA PRO A 86 31.44 -43.58 6.44
C PRO A 86 29.90 -43.83 6.29
N THR A 87 29.60 -44.77 5.39
CA THR A 87 28.65 -45.92 5.44
C THR A 87 27.21 -45.84 5.99
N THR A 88 26.27 -46.36 5.19
CA THR A 88 25.28 -47.38 5.63
C THR A 88 25.20 -48.54 4.65
N VAL A 89 24.93 -49.72 5.21
CA VAL A 89 25.17 -51.11 4.78
C VAL A 89 24.29 -51.65 3.63
N SER A 90 24.83 -52.66 2.93
CA SER A 90 24.37 -53.34 1.71
C SER A 90 23.44 -54.55 1.93
N ALA A 91 22.64 -54.93 0.90
CA ALA A 91 22.52 -56.28 0.28
C ALA A 91 21.33 -56.35 -0.73
N PRO A 92 21.21 -57.35 -1.65
CA PRO A 92 22.08 -57.77 -2.76
C PRO A 92 21.29 -57.76 -4.13
N PRO A 93 21.87 -58.22 -5.29
CA PRO A 93 21.51 -57.81 -6.66
C PRO A 93 20.52 -58.76 -7.37
N VAL A 94 19.91 -58.41 -8.53
CA VAL A 94 20.06 -59.07 -9.87
C VAL A 94 19.23 -58.38 -11.01
N THR A 95 19.83 -58.33 -12.22
CA THR A 95 19.28 -58.36 -13.60
C THR A 95 18.44 -57.20 -14.21
N ALA A 96 19.02 -56.63 -15.28
CA ALA A 96 18.40 -55.77 -16.30
C ALA A 96 17.43 -56.58 -17.22
N PRO A 97 16.57 -55.99 -18.11
CA PRO A 97 17.02 -55.10 -19.19
C PRO A 97 16.08 -53.97 -19.69
N SER A 98 16.71 -53.06 -20.43
CA SER A 98 16.24 -52.27 -21.58
C SER A 98 15.05 -51.31 -21.43
N SER A 99 15.36 -50.02 -21.45
CA SER A 99 14.70 -49.06 -22.37
C SER A 99 15.67 -47.93 -22.74
N GLN A 100 15.55 -47.49 -23.98
CA GLN A 100 16.44 -46.60 -24.73
C GLN A 100 16.61 -45.19 -24.10
N PRO A 101 17.71 -44.48 -24.39
CA PRO A 101 17.95 -43.14 -23.88
C PRO A 101 17.02 -42.12 -24.56
N GLN A 102 16.19 -41.44 -23.77
CA GLN A 102 15.64 -40.16 -24.18
C GLN A 102 16.73 -39.07 -24.10
N PRO A 103 16.81 -38.16 -25.08
CA PRO A 103 17.85 -37.14 -25.12
C PRO A 103 17.70 -36.19 -23.94
N ALA A 104 18.80 -36.05 -23.18
CA ALA A 104 18.93 -35.08 -22.11
C ALA A 104 18.66 -33.67 -22.65
N GLN A 105 17.59 -33.05 -22.16
CA GLN A 105 17.39 -31.62 -22.35
C GLN A 105 18.55 -30.86 -21.70
N PRO A 106 19.02 -29.75 -22.30
CA PRO A 106 20.09 -28.96 -21.73
C PRO A 106 19.61 -28.37 -20.40
N ILE A 107 20.28 -28.76 -19.32
CA ILE A 107 20.10 -28.18 -17.99
C ILE A 107 20.72 -26.78 -18.04
N THR A 108 20.00 -25.81 -18.58
CA THR A 108 20.20 -24.42 -18.18
C THR A 108 19.78 -24.39 -16.72
N ALA A 109 20.74 -24.30 -15.79
CA ALA A 109 20.42 -24.00 -14.40
C ALA A 109 19.59 -22.71 -14.39
N ARG A 110 18.28 -22.82 -14.16
CA ARG A 110 17.39 -21.66 -14.04
C ARG A 110 17.83 -20.92 -12.79
N ARG A 111 18.36 -19.70 -12.96
CA ARG A 111 18.60 -18.75 -11.87
C ARG A 111 17.33 -18.70 -11.01
N ALA A 112 17.45 -18.80 -9.69
CA ALA A 112 16.32 -18.54 -8.79
C ALA A 112 15.83 -17.11 -9.08
N PRO A 113 14.52 -16.90 -9.33
CA PRO A 113 14.04 -15.60 -9.69
C PRO A 113 14.27 -14.66 -8.50
N GLU A 114 14.85 -13.52 -8.79
CA GLU A 114 15.17 -12.54 -7.76
C GLU A 114 13.88 -11.90 -7.23
N PRO A 115 13.87 -11.34 -6.00
CA PRO A 115 12.65 -10.79 -5.40
C PRO A 115 11.92 -9.76 -6.30
N TRP A 116 12.66 -8.96 -7.07
CA TRP A 116 12.08 -7.96 -7.97
C TRP A 116 11.51 -8.52 -9.28
N GLU A 117 11.79 -9.78 -9.62
CA GLU A 117 11.26 -10.42 -10.83
C GLU A 117 9.89 -11.06 -10.59
N THR A 118 9.61 -11.50 -9.36
CA THR A 118 8.37 -12.20 -8.98
C THR A 118 7.29 -11.26 -8.44
N VAL A 119 7.64 -10.02 -8.10
CA VAL A 119 6.70 -9.06 -7.51
C VAL A 119 5.60 -8.67 -8.50
N VAL A 120 4.36 -8.77 -8.01
CA VAL A 120 3.15 -8.23 -8.62
C VAL A 120 3.02 -6.78 -8.20
N GLU A 121 3.02 -5.89 -9.18
CA GLU A 121 2.85 -4.45 -8.95
C GLU A 121 1.42 -4.03 -9.15
N ASP A 122 1.10 -2.85 -8.62
CA ASP A 122 -0.19 -2.21 -8.81
C ASP A 122 -0.47 -1.92 -10.29
N PRO A 123 -1.73 -2.04 -10.75
CA PRO A 123 -2.11 -1.72 -12.14
C PRO A 123 -1.66 -0.32 -12.60
N ALA A 124 -1.64 0.68 -11.71
CA ALA A 124 -1.18 2.03 -12.03
C ALA A 124 0.32 2.06 -12.40
N ASP A 125 1.14 1.21 -11.80
CA ASP A 125 2.57 1.11 -12.11
C ASP A 125 2.82 0.40 -13.44
N VAL A 126 2.06 -0.66 -13.69
CA VAL A 126 2.12 -1.39 -14.95
C VAL A 126 1.75 -0.45 -16.10
N TYR A 127 0.71 0.37 -15.91
CA TYR A 127 0.32 1.41 -16.84
C TYR A 127 1.47 2.41 -17.08
N TRP A 128 2.00 3.05 -16.03
CA TRP A 128 3.04 4.07 -16.20
C TRP A 128 4.37 3.52 -16.72
N ARG A 129 4.71 2.26 -16.45
CA ARG A 129 5.89 1.62 -17.03
C ARG A 129 5.77 1.45 -18.55
N SER A 130 4.56 1.21 -19.05
CA SER A 130 4.30 1.08 -20.49
C SER A 130 4.41 2.42 -21.25
N GLN A 131 4.21 3.55 -20.55
CA GLN A 131 4.23 4.89 -21.12
C GLN A 131 5.63 5.52 -21.04
N ASP A 132 5.95 6.39 -22.00
CA ASP A 132 7.20 7.17 -22.00
C ASP A 132 7.11 8.42 -21.11
N GLY A 133 5.90 8.97 -20.94
CA GLY A 133 5.61 10.13 -20.09
C GLY A 133 6.16 11.46 -20.62
N LYS A 134 6.60 11.50 -21.89
CA LYS A 134 7.25 12.68 -22.46
C LYS A 134 6.26 13.82 -22.66
N ILE A 135 6.68 15.03 -22.28
CA ILE A 135 5.84 16.22 -22.34
C ILE A 135 6.00 16.85 -23.72
N GLN A 136 4.94 16.82 -24.51
CA GLN A 136 4.94 17.38 -25.87
C GLN A 136 5.02 18.91 -25.81
N ARG A 137 5.95 19.49 -26.57
CA ARG A 137 6.06 20.95 -26.73
C ARG A 137 5.51 21.38 -28.07
N GLN A 138 4.88 22.55 -28.09
CA GLN A 138 4.54 23.22 -29.34
C GLN A 138 5.78 23.87 -29.96
N ARG A 139 5.74 24.13 -31.26
CA ARG A 139 6.81 24.81 -31.98
C ARG A 139 6.91 26.25 -31.50
N ASP A 140 8.10 26.65 -31.05
CA ASP A 140 8.38 28.02 -30.66
C ASP A 140 8.52 28.90 -31.92
N ALA A 141 7.65 29.91 -32.06
CA ALA A 141 7.64 30.79 -33.22
C ALA A 141 8.93 31.63 -33.36
N ASN A 142 9.64 31.89 -32.27
CA ASN A 142 10.81 32.76 -32.24
C ASN A 142 12.12 31.99 -32.43
N PHE A 143 12.22 30.78 -31.87
CA PHE A 143 13.48 30.02 -31.83
C PHE A 143 13.52 28.83 -32.81
N CYS A 144 12.39 28.27 -33.25
CA CYS A 144 12.36 27.12 -34.16
C CYS A 144 12.56 27.49 -35.63
N ARG A 145 13.78 27.30 -36.16
CA ARG A 145 14.16 27.61 -37.56
C ARG A 145 14.01 26.45 -38.55
N HIS A 146 13.15 25.48 -38.27
CA HIS A 146 12.94 24.30 -39.10
C HIS A 146 11.50 24.22 -39.64
N GLY A 147 11.27 23.39 -40.66
CA GLY A 147 9.94 23.13 -41.22
C GLY A 147 8.99 22.41 -40.25
N SER A 148 7.73 22.22 -40.63
CA SER A 148 6.67 21.62 -39.78
C SER A 148 6.96 20.19 -39.31
N ASN A 149 7.72 19.42 -40.08
CA ASN A 149 8.00 18.00 -39.82
C ASN A 149 9.38 17.75 -39.21
N ALA A 150 10.11 18.82 -38.89
CA ALA A 150 11.41 18.75 -38.25
C ALA A 150 11.30 19.14 -36.78
N MET A 151 12.32 18.79 -36.00
CA MET A 151 12.37 19.03 -34.56
C MET A 151 13.74 19.60 -34.18
N CYS A 152 13.77 20.56 -33.26
CA CYS A 152 14.98 21.10 -32.66
C CYS A 152 14.88 21.10 -31.12
N ASP A 153 15.95 21.52 -30.45
CA ASP A 153 16.03 21.56 -28.98
C ASP A 153 14.95 22.42 -28.31
N TYR A 154 14.32 23.35 -29.04
CA TYR A 154 13.24 24.20 -28.53
C TYR A 154 11.84 23.59 -28.64
N CYS A 155 11.66 22.59 -29.51
CA CYS A 155 10.36 21.92 -29.69
C CYS A 155 10.41 20.40 -29.46
N MET A 156 11.57 19.84 -29.11
CA MET A 156 11.64 18.42 -28.73
C MET A 156 10.82 18.15 -27.46
N PRO A 157 10.17 16.98 -27.33
CA PRO A 157 9.47 16.63 -26.10
C PRO A 157 10.42 16.71 -24.90
N LEU A 158 9.93 17.29 -23.79
CA LEU A 158 10.69 17.35 -22.55
C LEU A 158 10.60 16.01 -21.83
N GLU A 159 11.67 15.71 -21.09
CA GLU A 159 11.66 14.57 -20.19
C GLU A 159 10.73 14.83 -18.99
N PRO A 160 10.08 13.79 -18.44
CA PRO A 160 9.11 13.94 -17.34
C PRO A 160 9.69 14.54 -16.06
N TYR A 161 11.02 14.66 -15.93
CA TYR A 161 11.72 15.18 -14.76
C TYR A 161 12.39 16.55 -15.00
N ASP A 162 12.01 17.26 -16.06
CA ASP A 162 12.58 18.58 -16.38
C ASP A 162 12.26 19.62 -15.29
N PRO A 163 13.27 20.27 -14.68
CA PRO A 163 13.06 21.19 -13.56
C PRO A 163 12.37 22.49 -13.95
N LYS A 164 12.48 22.95 -15.21
CA LYS A 164 11.83 24.21 -15.65
C LYS A 164 10.32 24.01 -15.75
N TYR A 165 9.89 22.89 -16.35
CA TYR A 165 8.48 22.54 -16.44
C TYR A 165 7.83 22.43 -15.05
N HIS A 166 8.52 21.83 -14.08
CA HIS A 166 8.00 21.71 -12.72
C HIS A 166 7.86 23.06 -12.02
N ALA A 167 8.85 23.95 -12.19
CA ALA A 167 8.80 25.30 -11.64
C ALA A 167 7.67 26.14 -12.25
N GLU A 168 7.48 26.08 -13.57
CA GLU A 168 6.42 26.80 -14.28
C GLU A 168 5.00 26.35 -13.85
N ASN A 169 4.81 25.04 -13.66
CA ASN A 169 3.54 24.46 -13.22
C ASN A 169 3.38 24.39 -11.69
N LYS A 170 4.31 24.98 -10.91
CA LYS A 170 4.29 24.97 -9.44
C LYS A 170 4.25 23.58 -8.82
N ILE A 171 4.84 22.58 -9.49
CA ILE A 171 4.95 21.21 -9.00
C ILE A 171 6.19 21.11 -8.11
N LYS A 172 5.98 20.89 -6.80
CA LYS A 172 7.05 20.90 -5.79
C LYS A 172 7.95 19.67 -5.80
N HIS A 173 7.41 18.50 -6.16
CA HIS A 173 8.11 17.21 -6.11
C HIS A 173 7.93 16.47 -7.44
N LEU A 174 8.92 15.68 -7.82
CA LEU A 174 8.81 14.75 -8.94
C LEU A 174 7.87 13.59 -8.56
N SER A 175 7.13 13.07 -9.54
CA SER A 175 6.44 11.79 -9.37
C SER A 175 7.45 10.65 -9.25
N TYR A 176 7.05 9.55 -8.60
CA TYR A 176 7.90 8.36 -8.44
C TYR A 176 8.40 7.80 -9.78
N HIS A 177 7.52 7.74 -10.78
CA HIS A 177 7.89 7.24 -12.11
C HIS A 177 8.82 8.20 -12.87
N ALA A 178 8.62 9.53 -12.74
CA ALA A 178 9.56 10.50 -13.30
C ALA A 178 10.95 10.40 -12.63
N TYR A 179 10.98 10.16 -11.31
CA TYR A 179 12.22 9.93 -10.57
C TYR A 179 12.93 8.63 -11.00
N LEU A 180 12.18 7.54 -11.20
CA LEU A 180 12.71 6.29 -11.75
C LEU A 180 13.35 6.48 -13.13
N ARG A 181 12.70 7.23 -14.01
CA ARG A 181 13.22 7.58 -15.34
C ARG A 181 14.48 8.43 -15.26
N LYS A 182 14.58 9.33 -14.28
CA LYS A 182 15.78 10.14 -14.03
C LYS A 182 16.98 9.29 -13.57
N LEU A 183 16.74 8.26 -12.77
CA LEU A 183 17.79 7.35 -12.29
C LEU A 183 18.20 6.30 -13.32
N THR A 184 17.27 5.90 -14.20
CA THR A 184 17.54 4.87 -15.21
C THR A 184 18.13 5.54 -16.46
N PRO A 185 19.40 5.28 -16.81
CA PRO A 185 19.96 5.81 -18.05
C PRO A 185 19.14 5.29 -19.25
N PRO A 186 18.99 6.09 -20.34
CA PRO A 186 18.29 5.63 -21.53
C PRO A 186 18.96 4.36 -22.03
N ALA A 187 18.19 3.26 -22.09
CA ALA A 187 18.71 1.95 -22.46
C ALA A 187 19.40 2.06 -23.82
N SER A 188 20.73 1.93 -23.84
CA SER A 188 21.43 1.73 -25.10
C SER A 188 21.06 0.34 -25.60
N SER A 189 20.58 0.25 -26.84
CA SER A 189 20.05 -0.94 -27.50
C SER A 189 21.02 -2.13 -27.59
N ASN A 190 22.23 -2.03 -27.03
CA ASN A 190 23.33 -2.99 -27.17
C ASN A 190 23.84 -3.57 -25.84
N SER A 191 23.17 -3.31 -24.71
CA SER A 191 23.64 -3.81 -23.41
C SER A 191 22.81 -4.99 -22.92
N SER A 192 23.30 -6.21 -23.13
CA SER A 192 22.83 -7.44 -22.47
C SER A 192 23.24 -7.51 -20.98
N SER A 193 23.49 -6.37 -20.34
CA SER A 193 23.71 -6.27 -18.89
C SER A 193 22.37 -6.40 -18.19
N ALA A 194 22.26 -7.32 -17.25
CA ALA A 194 21.08 -7.49 -16.39
C ALA A 194 20.58 -6.12 -15.91
N HIS A 195 19.30 -5.81 -16.18
CA HIS A 195 18.66 -4.56 -15.79
C HIS A 195 18.59 -4.49 -14.27
N LEU A 196 19.65 -3.98 -13.64
CA LEU A 196 19.71 -3.84 -12.19
C LEU A 196 18.66 -2.80 -11.74
N PRO A 197 17.92 -3.07 -10.66
CA PRO A 197 16.95 -2.13 -10.13
C PRO A 197 17.64 -0.82 -9.69
N PRO A 198 17.15 0.36 -10.13
CA PRO A 198 17.81 1.64 -9.87
C PRO A 198 17.60 2.16 -8.44
N LEU A 199 16.58 1.68 -7.73
CA LEU A 199 16.27 2.13 -6.38
C LEU A 199 16.94 1.24 -5.34
N THR A 200 17.54 1.86 -4.32
CA THR A 200 18.07 1.15 -3.16
C THR A 200 17.31 1.64 -1.92
N PRO A 201 16.65 0.75 -1.16
CA PRO A 201 15.94 1.13 0.05
C PRO A 201 16.92 1.63 1.11
N ILE A 202 16.56 2.71 1.80
CA ILE A 202 17.37 3.31 2.85
C ILE A 202 17.23 2.46 4.11
N SER A 203 18.35 2.10 4.74
CA SER A 203 18.38 1.47 6.06
C SER A 203 19.48 2.11 6.89
N TYR A 204 19.11 2.54 8.10
CA TYR A 204 20.03 3.10 9.09
C TYR A 204 20.38 2.12 10.21
N ARG A 205 19.94 0.86 10.08
CA ARG A 205 20.32 -0.21 11.01
C ARG A 205 21.73 -0.70 10.72
N VAL A 206 22.41 -1.18 11.76
CA VAL A 206 23.65 -1.93 11.59
C VAL A 206 23.35 -3.19 10.76
N ALA A 207 24.16 -3.46 9.74
CA ALA A 207 23.95 -4.64 8.88
C ALA A 207 24.22 -5.94 9.65
N ILE A 208 23.20 -6.81 9.74
CA ILE A 208 23.27 -8.12 10.39
C ILE A 208 22.78 -9.18 9.39
N PRO A 209 23.60 -10.20 9.05
CA PRO A 209 24.99 -10.42 9.47
C PRO A 209 25.96 -9.38 8.88
N CYS A 210 27.11 -9.19 9.52
CA CYS A 210 28.15 -8.28 9.01
C CYS A 210 28.65 -8.75 7.64
N PRO A 211 28.71 -7.88 6.62
CA PRO A 211 29.19 -8.25 5.28
C PRO A 211 30.61 -8.85 5.26
N ARG A 212 31.44 -8.55 6.28
CA ARG A 212 32.80 -9.07 6.42
C ARG A 212 32.90 -10.33 7.30
N GLY A 213 31.91 -10.62 8.15
CA GLY A 213 31.89 -11.80 9.02
C GLY A 213 33.02 -11.91 10.07
N GLN A 214 33.83 -10.86 10.30
CA GLN A 214 35.05 -10.90 11.12
C GLN A 214 34.84 -10.49 12.59
N HIS A 215 33.62 -10.20 13.01
CA HIS A 215 33.29 -9.83 14.39
C HIS A 215 31.97 -10.47 14.82
N PRO A 216 31.75 -10.65 16.14
CA PRO A 216 30.46 -11.07 16.69
C PRO A 216 29.33 -10.15 16.21
N PRO A 217 28.09 -10.65 16.05
CA PRO A 217 26.97 -9.81 15.66
C PRO A 217 26.76 -8.65 16.63
N TRP A 218 26.22 -7.55 16.11
CA TRP A 218 25.77 -6.42 16.93
C TRP A 218 24.82 -6.93 18.03
N PRO A 219 24.97 -6.52 19.30
CA PRO A 219 25.76 -5.39 19.82
C PRO A 219 27.19 -5.70 20.29
N ALA A 220 27.68 -6.94 20.14
CA ALA A 220 28.98 -7.34 20.69
C ALA A 220 30.20 -6.91 19.84
N GLY A 221 29.98 -6.52 18.57
CA GLY A 221 31.03 -5.99 17.71
C GLY A 221 30.45 -5.19 16.54
N ILE A 222 31.21 -4.18 16.09
CA ILE A 222 30.87 -3.35 14.93
C ILE A 222 32.16 -3.07 14.13
N CYS A 223 32.04 -2.94 12.80
CA CYS A 223 33.13 -2.54 11.93
C CYS A 223 32.66 -1.48 10.92
N SER A 224 33.61 -0.85 10.24
CA SER A 224 33.31 0.20 9.26
C SER A 224 32.44 -0.25 8.07
N ALA A 225 32.31 -1.57 7.84
CA ALA A 225 31.51 -2.13 6.75
C ALA A 225 30.07 -2.46 7.15
N CYS A 226 29.77 -2.62 8.45
CA CYS A 226 28.41 -2.86 8.94
C CYS A 226 27.81 -1.63 9.63
N GLN A 227 28.65 -0.67 10.06
CA GLN A 227 28.17 0.58 10.64
C GLN A 227 27.48 1.44 9.56
N PRO A 228 26.29 2.01 9.85
CA PRO A 228 25.66 2.98 8.96
C PRO A 228 26.52 4.25 8.88
N SER A 229 26.54 4.87 7.69
CA SER A 229 27.27 6.12 7.45
C SER A 229 26.55 7.32 8.10
N ALA A 230 27.26 8.44 8.22
CA ALA A 230 26.66 9.70 8.66
C ALA A 230 25.45 10.07 7.80
N ILE A 231 24.35 10.45 8.45
CA ILE A 231 23.08 10.77 7.79
C ILE A 231 23.08 12.26 7.46
N THR A 232 22.74 12.59 6.22
CA THR A 232 22.43 13.97 5.82
C THR A 232 20.97 14.03 5.37
N LEU A 233 20.13 14.65 6.19
CA LEU A 233 18.73 14.89 5.92
C LEU A 233 18.60 15.98 4.85
N GLN A 234 17.85 15.65 3.80
CA GLN A 234 17.55 16.54 2.69
C GLN A 234 16.09 16.34 2.33
N GLN A 235 15.44 17.41 1.87
CA GLN A 235 14.06 17.29 1.42
C GLN A 235 13.98 16.30 0.26
N GLN A 236 13.08 15.32 0.37
CA GLN A 236 12.93 14.28 -0.64
C GLN A 236 12.47 14.89 -1.99
N PRO A 237 13.18 14.63 -3.09
CA PRO A 237 12.90 15.29 -4.38
C PRO A 237 11.71 14.67 -5.11
N PHE A 238 11.21 13.53 -4.65
CA PHE A 238 10.11 12.80 -5.27
C PHE A 238 9.07 12.38 -4.23
N ARG A 239 7.87 12.06 -4.70
CA ARG A 239 6.78 11.47 -3.91
C ARG A 239 6.16 10.29 -4.63
N THR A 240 5.68 9.31 -3.87
CA THR A 240 5.06 8.08 -4.41
C THR A 240 3.61 8.27 -4.82
N VAL A 241 2.90 9.21 -4.17
CA VAL A 241 1.57 9.67 -4.54
C VAL A 241 1.58 11.19 -4.66
N ASP A 242 1.01 11.72 -5.75
CA ASP A 242 1.02 13.14 -6.09
C ASP A 242 -0.23 13.88 -5.63
N HIS A 243 -1.37 13.19 -5.63
CA HIS A 243 -2.68 13.77 -5.37
C HIS A 243 -3.57 12.81 -4.56
N LEU A 244 -4.29 13.36 -3.59
CA LEU A 244 -5.32 12.68 -2.81
C LEU A 244 -6.70 13.19 -3.25
N GLU A 245 -7.50 12.33 -3.85
CA GLU A 245 -8.83 12.67 -4.36
C GLU A 245 -9.89 11.94 -3.53
N PHE A 246 -10.83 12.67 -2.92
CA PHE A 246 -12.00 12.04 -2.30
C PHE A 246 -13.08 11.88 -3.35
N ALA A 247 -13.60 10.66 -3.56
CA ALA A 247 -14.58 10.38 -4.60
C ALA A 247 -15.87 11.19 -4.46
N SER A 248 -16.25 11.54 -3.22
CA SER A 248 -17.39 12.40 -2.91
C SER A 248 -17.11 13.26 -1.66
N PRO A 249 -17.51 14.54 -1.65
CA PRO A 249 -17.47 15.38 -0.45
C PRO A 249 -18.26 14.79 0.73
N ALA A 250 -19.31 14.02 0.45
CA ALA A 250 -20.15 13.38 1.47
C ALA A 250 -19.33 12.44 2.37
N ILE A 251 -18.25 11.83 1.87
CA ILE A 251 -17.39 10.93 2.65
C ILE A 251 -16.73 11.73 3.81
N VAL A 252 -16.20 12.91 3.51
CA VAL A 252 -15.58 13.79 4.50
C VAL A 252 -16.61 14.33 5.48
N ASP A 253 -17.79 14.72 4.99
CA ASP A 253 -18.87 15.22 5.83
C ASP A 253 -19.39 14.18 6.83
N THR A 254 -19.55 12.93 6.42
CA THR A 254 -19.95 11.84 7.31
C THR A 254 -18.85 11.53 8.33
N PHE A 255 -17.58 11.62 7.95
CA PHE A 255 -16.45 11.46 8.88
C PHE A 255 -16.35 12.59 9.91
N LEU A 256 -16.75 13.82 9.55
CA LEU A 256 -16.78 14.97 10.46
C LEU A 256 -17.98 14.98 11.41
N GLN A 257 -19.01 14.18 11.16
CA GLN A 257 -20.24 14.16 11.95
C GLN A 257 -20.01 13.89 13.46
N PRO A 258 -19.14 12.94 13.88
CA PRO A 258 -18.86 12.72 15.30
C PRO A 258 -18.21 13.91 15.97
N TRP A 259 -17.27 14.58 15.29
CA TRP A 259 -16.65 15.79 15.80
C TRP A 259 -17.68 16.91 15.95
N ARG A 260 -18.56 17.11 14.95
CA ARG A 260 -19.64 18.12 15.02
C ARG A 260 -20.59 17.88 16.19
N ALA A 261 -20.83 16.62 16.57
CA ALA A 261 -21.75 16.28 17.65
C ALA A 261 -21.09 16.23 19.04
N THR A 262 -19.82 15.85 19.14
CA THR A 262 -19.16 15.57 20.42
C THR A 262 -18.02 16.53 20.77
N GLY A 263 -17.47 17.25 19.78
CA GLY A 263 -16.27 18.07 19.92
C GLY A 263 -14.97 17.28 20.10
N ARG A 264 -15.00 15.96 19.95
CA ARG A 264 -13.83 15.07 20.10
C ARG A 264 -13.19 14.76 18.76
N GLN A 265 -11.87 14.63 18.73
CA GLN A 265 -11.13 14.24 17.53
C GLN A 265 -11.42 12.78 17.16
N ARG A 266 -11.16 12.46 15.91
CA ARG A 266 -11.45 11.19 15.27
C ARG A 266 -10.38 10.80 14.26
N PHE A 267 -10.12 9.51 14.16
CA PHE A 267 -9.18 8.82 13.28
C PHE A 267 -9.94 7.82 12.39
N GLY A 268 -9.45 7.61 11.17
CA GLY A 268 -9.98 6.61 10.24
C GLY A 268 -8.97 6.16 9.19
N TRP A 269 -9.17 4.95 8.69
CA TRP A 269 -8.43 4.34 7.59
C TRP A 269 -9.12 4.66 6.27
N MET A 270 -8.38 5.21 5.32
CA MET A 270 -8.91 5.53 3.99
C MET A 270 -8.76 4.33 3.07
N LEU A 271 -9.88 3.83 2.54
CA LEU A 271 -9.94 2.76 1.56
C LEU A 271 -10.23 3.33 0.18
N GLY A 272 -9.57 2.77 -0.83
CA GLY A 272 -9.56 3.37 -2.14
C GLY A 272 -8.74 2.61 -3.17
N ARG A 273 -8.34 3.31 -4.22
CA ARG A 273 -7.50 2.77 -5.30
C ARG A 273 -6.52 3.82 -5.81
N TYR A 274 -5.43 3.37 -6.39
CA TYR A 274 -4.49 4.25 -7.09
C TYR A 274 -4.85 4.32 -8.56
N ALA A 275 -4.80 5.53 -9.12
CA ALA A 275 -5.07 5.78 -10.54
C ALA A 275 -4.01 6.72 -11.12
N PRO A 276 -3.75 6.67 -12.44
CA PRO A 276 -2.93 7.64 -13.12
C PRO A 276 -3.46 9.07 -12.92
N HIS A 277 -2.54 10.02 -12.73
CA HIS A 277 -2.86 11.44 -12.60
C HIS A 277 -2.14 12.24 -13.69
N GLU A 278 -2.92 12.85 -14.58
CA GLU A 278 -2.39 13.48 -15.80
C GLU A 278 -1.86 14.90 -15.60
N LEU A 279 -2.28 15.61 -14.54
CA LEU A 279 -1.82 17.00 -14.28
C LEU A 279 -0.35 17.06 -13.85
N VAL A 280 0.19 15.94 -13.37
CA VAL A 280 1.61 15.80 -13.02
C VAL A 280 2.23 14.78 -13.97
N PRO A 281 3.41 15.04 -14.55
CA PRO A 281 4.07 14.09 -15.44
C PRO A 281 4.27 12.73 -14.76
N MET A 282 3.66 11.68 -15.34
CA MET A 282 3.65 10.32 -14.78
C MET A 282 3.16 10.24 -13.31
N GLY A 283 2.20 11.09 -12.95
CA GLY A 283 1.71 11.20 -11.60
C GLY A 283 0.77 10.06 -11.19
N ILE A 284 0.66 9.83 -9.89
CA ILE A 284 -0.31 8.88 -9.30
C ILE A 284 -1.22 9.64 -8.34
N LYS A 285 -2.53 9.41 -8.44
CA LYS A 285 -3.51 9.85 -7.45
C LYS A 285 -4.06 8.68 -6.64
N ALA A 286 -4.29 8.91 -5.36
CA ALA A 286 -5.05 8.02 -4.48
C ALA A 286 -6.51 8.50 -4.45
N ILE A 287 -7.44 7.66 -4.90
CA ILE A 287 -8.88 7.94 -4.88
C ILE A 287 -9.46 7.24 -3.66
N VAL A 288 -10.01 8.01 -2.72
CA VAL A 288 -10.66 7.52 -1.50
C VAL A 288 -12.14 7.30 -1.76
N GLU A 289 -12.62 6.09 -1.52
CA GLU A 289 -14.01 5.66 -1.74
C GLU A 289 -14.77 5.48 -0.41
N ALA A 290 -14.07 5.10 0.68
CA ALA A 290 -14.66 4.94 2.00
C ALA A 290 -13.62 5.22 3.11
N ILE A 291 -14.09 5.54 4.32
CA ILE A 291 -13.25 5.72 5.51
C ILE A 291 -13.76 4.77 6.60
N VAL A 292 -12.90 3.89 7.09
CA VAL A 292 -13.22 2.92 8.16
C VAL A 292 -12.67 3.42 9.49
N GLU A 293 -13.49 3.40 10.54
CA GLU A 293 -13.12 3.89 11.86
C GLU A 293 -12.78 2.74 12.80
N PRO A 294 -11.50 2.55 13.19
CA PRO A 294 -11.16 1.54 14.18
C PRO A 294 -11.68 1.94 15.58
N PRO A 295 -11.76 0.98 16.51
CA PRO A 295 -12.01 1.28 17.92
C PRO A 295 -10.99 2.29 18.44
N GLN A 296 -11.47 3.40 18.99
CA GLN A 296 -10.63 4.53 19.37
C GLN A 296 -11.30 5.37 20.46
N GLU A 297 -10.47 6.03 21.26
CA GLU A 297 -10.88 6.98 22.28
C GLU A 297 -10.47 8.39 21.87
N GLY A 298 -11.45 9.17 21.38
CA GLY A 298 -11.24 10.57 21.01
C GLY A 298 -11.33 11.50 22.22
N ASP A 299 -10.40 12.45 22.30
CA ASP A 299 -10.41 13.58 23.24
C ASP A 299 -10.49 14.90 22.46
N THR A 300 -10.50 16.04 23.16
CA THR A 300 -10.59 17.37 22.58
C THR A 300 -9.29 17.83 21.91
N ASP A 301 -8.15 17.39 22.42
CA ASP A 301 -6.79 17.76 21.99
C ASP A 301 -5.96 16.58 21.45
N GLY A 302 -6.56 15.39 21.36
CA GLY A 302 -5.90 14.20 20.86
C GLY A 302 -6.84 13.02 20.69
N LEU A 303 -6.26 11.87 20.37
CA LEU A 303 -6.96 10.59 20.30
C LEU A 303 -5.99 9.46 20.66
N THR A 304 -6.54 8.39 21.22
CA THR A 304 -5.79 7.17 21.53
C THR A 304 -6.40 6.01 20.75
N VAL A 305 -5.56 5.24 20.08
CA VAL A 305 -5.93 3.99 19.40
C VAL A 305 -5.02 2.91 19.97
N ASP A 306 -5.59 1.81 20.42
CA ASP A 306 -4.81 0.68 20.93
C ASP A 306 -3.98 0.04 19.82
N GLU A 307 -2.76 -0.39 20.14
CA GLU A 307 -1.81 -0.92 19.14
C GLU A 307 -2.40 -2.08 18.31
N ASP A 308 -3.14 -2.99 18.95
CA ASP A 308 -3.77 -4.13 18.28
C ASP A 308 -4.77 -3.63 17.21
N HIS A 309 -5.56 -2.61 17.52
CA HIS A 309 -6.55 -2.02 16.61
C HIS A 309 -5.94 -1.12 15.53
N ILE A 310 -4.70 -0.65 15.69
CA ILE A 310 -3.98 0.12 14.66
C ILE A 310 -3.52 -0.81 13.53
N TRP A 311 -3.01 -1.99 13.88
CA TRP A 311 -2.33 -2.87 12.93
C TRP A 311 -3.24 -3.95 12.36
N ASP A 312 -4.23 -4.38 13.13
CA ASP A 312 -5.28 -5.27 12.68
C ASP A 312 -6.40 -4.46 12.03
N ILE A 313 -6.07 -3.80 10.91
CA ILE A 313 -7.09 -3.44 9.92
C ILE A 313 -7.70 -4.77 9.51
N GLU A 314 -8.84 -5.05 10.13
CA GLU A 314 -9.40 -6.38 10.28
C GLU A 314 -9.31 -7.13 8.95
N ASP A 315 -8.82 -8.38 8.96
CA ASP A 315 -8.86 -9.25 7.79
C ASP A 315 -10.19 -9.17 7.00
N PRO A 316 -11.39 -9.05 7.63
CA PRO A 316 -12.64 -8.80 6.91
C PRO A 316 -12.69 -7.47 6.12
N VAL A 317 -12.08 -6.39 6.61
CA VAL A 317 -12.03 -5.09 5.89
C VAL A 317 -11.16 -5.22 4.65
N LYS A 318 -9.99 -5.86 4.77
CA LYS A 318 -9.09 -6.10 3.62
C LYS A 318 -9.72 -7.06 2.62
N GLU A 319 -10.38 -8.13 3.10
CA GLU A 319 -11.09 -9.07 2.23
C GLU A 319 -12.23 -8.36 1.49
N LEU A 320 -13.08 -7.61 2.18
CA LEU A 320 -14.15 -6.84 1.56
C LEU A 320 -13.61 -5.82 0.56
N ALA A 321 -12.59 -5.05 0.93
CA ALA A 321 -11.97 -4.10 0.03
C ALA A 321 -11.48 -4.78 -1.25
N SER A 322 -10.82 -5.95 -1.16
CA SER A 322 -10.36 -6.71 -2.32
C SER A 322 -11.49 -7.20 -3.24
N LEU A 323 -12.71 -7.38 -2.70
CA LEU A 323 -13.90 -7.82 -3.44
C LEU A 323 -14.65 -6.65 -4.10
N CYS A 324 -14.43 -5.42 -3.64
CA CYS A 324 -15.13 -4.21 -4.10
C CYS A 324 -14.49 -3.60 -5.35
N GLY A 325 -15.32 -3.19 -6.32
CA GLY A 325 -14.92 -2.42 -7.50
C GLY A 325 -14.43 -3.26 -8.68
N ASP A 326 -14.04 -2.59 -9.77
CA ASP A 326 -13.60 -3.26 -11.00
C ASP A 326 -12.15 -3.74 -10.93
N SER A 327 -11.93 -5.00 -11.35
CA SER A 327 -10.68 -5.67 -11.77
C SER A 327 -9.40 -5.52 -10.92
N GLY A 328 -9.41 -4.78 -9.82
CA GLY A 328 -8.23 -4.52 -8.97
C GLY A 328 -8.52 -4.40 -7.47
N GLY A 329 -9.79 -4.39 -7.06
CA GLY A 329 -10.16 -4.25 -5.65
C GLY A 329 -9.91 -2.83 -5.11
N LEU A 330 -10.54 -2.53 -3.99
CA LEU A 330 -10.11 -1.45 -3.10
C LEU A 330 -8.99 -1.96 -2.18
N GLN A 331 -8.12 -1.05 -1.78
CA GLN A 331 -7.01 -1.29 -0.87
C GLN A 331 -6.87 -0.13 0.11
N LEU A 332 -6.04 -0.32 1.14
CA LEU A 332 -5.68 0.75 2.05
C LEU A 332 -4.83 1.79 1.31
N VAL A 333 -5.36 3.01 1.16
CA VAL A 333 -4.67 4.11 0.48
C VAL A 333 -4.08 5.13 1.44
N GLY A 334 -4.57 5.16 2.68
CA GLY A 334 -4.12 6.16 3.63
C GLY A 334 -4.79 6.09 4.98
N MET A 335 -4.52 7.11 5.79
CA MET A 335 -5.20 7.38 7.05
C MET A 335 -5.59 8.84 7.14
N VAL A 336 -6.63 9.13 7.91
CA VAL A 336 -7.15 10.47 8.12
C VAL A 336 -7.45 10.70 9.60
N TRP A 337 -7.15 11.90 10.09
CA TRP A 337 -7.63 12.33 11.41
C TRP A 337 -8.03 13.80 11.41
N THR A 338 -8.71 14.19 12.49
CA THR A 338 -9.18 15.56 12.73
C THR A 338 -8.30 16.25 13.77
N ASP A 339 -8.05 17.53 13.54
CA ASP A 339 -7.51 18.48 14.52
C ASP A 339 -8.28 19.78 14.37
N LEU A 340 -9.51 19.74 14.88
CA LEU A 340 -10.46 20.83 14.79
C LEU A 340 -10.83 21.32 16.19
N THR A 341 -10.72 22.64 16.40
CA THR A 341 -11.15 23.29 17.62
C THR A 341 -12.05 24.45 17.25
N PRO A 342 -13.30 24.49 17.74
CA PRO A 342 -14.23 25.57 17.44
C PRO A 342 -13.68 26.89 17.97
N ASP A 343 -13.91 27.96 17.22
CA ASP A 343 -13.57 29.30 17.67
C ASP A 343 -14.50 29.71 18.85
N PRO A 344 -13.95 30.22 19.96
CA PRO A 344 -14.77 30.68 21.09
C PRO A 344 -15.75 31.79 20.71
N ASP A 345 -15.42 32.62 19.71
CA ASP A 345 -16.25 33.77 19.30
C ASP A 345 -17.29 33.38 18.23
N ASP A 346 -16.96 32.44 17.35
CA ASP A 346 -17.84 31.94 16.29
C ASP A 346 -17.80 30.41 16.18
N ARG A 347 -18.81 29.75 16.75
CA ARG A 347 -18.92 28.27 16.72
C ARG A 347 -19.04 27.68 15.32
N THR A 348 -19.31 28.49 14.29
CA THR A 348 -19.34 28.01 12.90
C THR A 348 -17.95 27.91 12.29
N LYS A 349 -16.95 28.55 12.91
CA LYS A 349 -15.56 28.56 12.49
C LYS A 349 -14.68 27.74 13.43
N SER A 350 -13.56 27.29 12.89
CA SER A 350 -12.52 26.58 13.64
C SER A 350 -11.21 27.36 13.60
N ILE A 351 -10.40 27.20 14.65
CA ILE A 351 -9.13 27.92 14.81
C ILE A 351 -8.07 27.33 13.86
N CYS A 352 -7.43 28.17 13.06
CA CYS A 352 -6.29 27.79 12.22
C CYS A 352 -5.04 27.53 13.06
N LYS A 353 -4.87 26.29 13.53
CA LYS A 353 -3.69 25.90 14.32
C LYS A 353 -2.45 25.61 13.46
N ARG A 354 -2.65 25.12 12.23
CA ARG A 354 -1.60 24.58 11.37
C ARG A 354 -1.23 25.58 10.27
N HIS A 355 -0.12 26.29 10.44
CA HIS A 355 0.37 27.27 9.47
C HIS A 355 1.89 27.40 9.55
N ALA A 356 2.48 28.18 8.64
CA ALA A 356 3.93 28.38 8.54
C ALA A 356 4.61 28.99 9.79
N GLY A 357 3.84 29.46 10.77
CA GLY A 357 4.34 30.01 12.04
C GLY A 357 4.18 29.05 13.22
N SER A 358 3.59 27.88 12.99
CA SER A 358 3.39 26.82 13.99
C SER A 358 4.02 25.52 13.46
N TYR A 359 3.21 24.58 12.99
CA TYR A 359 3.60 23.32 12.38
C TYR A 359 2.52 22.86 11.40
N PHE A 360 2.89 22.01 10.44
CA PHE A 360 1.94 21.38 9.52
C PHE A 360 1.53 19.99 10.04
N LEU A 361 2.52 19.12 10.25
CA LEU A 361 2.38 17.88 11.01
C LEU A 361 3.29 17.94 12.22
N SER A 362 2.80 17.50 13.37
CA SER A 362 3.62 17.37 14.56
C SER A 362 4.66 16.26 14.40
N ALA A 363 5.70 16.30 15.22
CA ALA A 363 6.71 15.24 15.29
C ALA A 363 6.06 13.88 15.58
N GLN A 364 5.14 13.80 16.54
CA GLN A 364 4.46 12.55 16.89
C GLN A 364 3.65 11.98 15.71
N GLU A 365 2.84 12.83 15.06
CA GLU A 365 2.06 12.45 13.87
C GLU A 365 2.97 11.99 12.71
N THR A 366 4.09 12.67 12.51
CA THR A 366 5.04 12.34 11.44
C THR A 366 5.73 11.00 11.69
N LEU A 367 6.13 10.72 12.93
CA LEU A 367 6.71 9.44 13.31
C LEU A 367 5.69 8.31 13.24
N PHE A 368 4.43 8.58 13.59
CA PHE A 368 3.32 7.64 13.42
C PHE A 368 3.08 7.32 11.94
N ALA A 369 2.98 8.34 11.08
CA ALA A 369 2.84 8.17 9.63
C ALA A 369 4.00 7.35 9.04
N ALA A 370 5.24 7.64 9.45
CA ALA A 370 6.43 6.90 9.02
C ALA A 370 6.40 5.43 9.47
N ALA A 371 5.95 5.14 10.70
CA ALA A 371 5.80 3.78 11.19
C ALA A 371 4.76 2.99 10.37
N VAL A 372 3.61 3.60 10.08
CA VAL A 372 2.54 2.97 9.31
C VAL A 372 2.94 2.75 7.85
N GLN A 373 3.61 3.72 7.23
CA GLN A 373 4.18 3.58 5.88
C GLN A 373 5.19 2.42 5.82
N ARG A 374 6.02 2.26 6.85
CA ARG A 374 6.99 1.16 6.88
C ARG A 374 6.34 -0.22 6.95
N LYS A 375 5.18 -0.35 7.60
CA LYS A 375 4.40 -1.59 7.62
C LYS A 375 3.66 -1.88 6.32
N HIS A 376 3.44 -0.87 5.48
CA HIS A 376 2.75 -1.00 4.19
C HIS A 376 3.71 -0.66 3.03
N PRO A 377 4.71 -1.52 2.76
CA PRO A 377 5.70 -1.26 1.72
C PRO A 377 5.06 -1.33 0.32
N LEU A 378 5.48 -0.44 -0.56
CA LEU A 378 5.12 -0.50 -1.97
C LEU A 378 5.92 -1.62 -2.65
N ALA A 379 5.19 -2.60 -3.19
CA ALA A 379 5.75 -3.67 -4.01
C ALA A 379 6.21 -3.11 -5.37
N THR A 380 7.49 -3.26 -5.71
CA THR A 380 8.04 -2.78 -6.98
C THR A 380 9.19 -3.61 -7.51
N ARG A 381 9.24 -3.75 -8.84
CA ARG A 381 10.36 -4.36 -9.59
C ARG A 381 11.58 -3.45 -9.71
N ALA A 382 11.45 -2.18 -9.33
CA ALA A 382 12.51 -1.19 -9.44
C ALA A 382 13.49 -1.18 -8.26
N SER A 383 13.31 -2.08 -7.27
CA SER A 383 14.14 -2.22 -6.07
C SER A 383 14.64 -3.66 -5.92
N PRO A 384 15.89 -3.91 -5.49
CA PRO A 384 16.44 -5.26 -5.34
C PRO A 384 15.74 -6.08 -4.25
N THR A 385 15.07 -5.44 -3.31
CA THR A 385 14.27 -6.13 -2.28
C THR A 385 12.87 -6.49 -2.78
N GLY A 386 12.47 -6.05 -3.97
CA GLY A 386 11.10 -6.16 -4.45
C GLY A 386 10.12 -5.15 -3.81
N ALA A 387 10.63 -4.26 -2.95
CA ALA A 387 9.83 -3.25 -2.27
C ALA A 387 10.61 -1.94 -2.09
N PHE A 388 9.92 -0.80 -2.16
CA PHE A 388 10.53 0.51 -1.96
C PHE A 388 9.52 1.53 -1.46
N GLY A 389 9.76 2.08 -0.28
CA GLY A 389 8.88 3.09 0.30
C GLY A 389 7.46 2.64 0.54
N SER A 390 6.55 3.59 0.55
CA SER A 390 5.11 3.35 0.72
C SER A 390 4.29 4.35 -0.10
N ARG A 391 3.06 3.96 -0.45
CA ARG A 391 2.06 4.84 -1.06
C ARG A 391 1.07 5.44 -0.07
N LEU A 392 1.14 5.02 1.18
CA LEU A 392 0.12 5.35 2.16
C LEU A 392 0.16 6.85 2.48
N VAL A 393 -0.94 7.54 2.16
CA VAL A 393 -1.10 8.99 2.35
C VAL A 393 -1.67 9.28 3.73
N THR A 394 -1.23 10.37 4.34
CA THR A 394 -1.76 10.87 5.61
C THR A 394 -2.55 12.15 5.34
N ALA A 395 -3.83 12.15 5.70
CA ALA A 395 -4.70 13.32 5.59
C ALA A 395 -5.02 13.89 6.98
N VAL A 396 -5.02 15.21 7.10
CA VAL A 396 -5.42 15.91 8.33
C VAL A 396 -6.52 16.87 7.99
N LEU A 397 -7.64 16.75 8.70
CA LEU A 397 -8.76 17.69 8.63
C LEU A 397 -8.53 18.76 9.71
N SER A 398 -8.20 19.97 9.28
CA SER A 398 -7.96 21.10 10.16
C SER A 398 -8.54 22.38 9.56
N ALA A 399 -8.52 23.47 10.31
CA ALA A 399 -9.07 24.74 9.84
C ALA A 399 -8.06 25.50 8.96
N ASP A 400 -8.52 26.02 7.84
CA ASP A 400 -7.76 26.96 7.02
C ASP A 400 -7.70 28.35 7.65
N LYS A 401 -7.05 29.30 6.96
CA LYS A 401 -6.89 30.69 7.42
C LYS A 401 -8.22 31.44 7.55
N ASP A 402 -9.26 30.99 6.86
CA ASP A 402 -10.59 31.58 6.86
C ASP A 402 -11.50 30.94 7.95
N GLY A 403 -10.99 29.90 8.61
CA GLY A 403 -11.66 29.14 9.66
C GLY A 403 -12.59 28.05 9.13
N ALA A 404 -12.52 27.75 7.83
CA ALA A 404 -13.25 26.65 7.21
C ALA A 404 -12.49 25.33 7.35
N VAL A 405 -13.21 24.21 7.40
CA VAL A 405 -12.58 22.89 7.47
C VAL A 405 -11.96 22.57 6.12
N ALA A 406 -10.64 22.37 6.12
CA ALA A 406 -9.84 22.01 4.96
C ALA A 406 -9.14 20.66 5.17
N VAL A 407 -8.83 19.99 4.07
CA VAL A 407 -8.03 18.77 4.08
C VAL A 407 -6.60 19.12 3.74
N GLU A 408 -5.63 18.65 4.51
CA GLU A 408 -4.22 18.74 4.16
C GLU A 408 -3.64 17.34 4.04
N ALA A 409 -2.87 17.08 2.99
CA ALA A 409 -2.35 15.75 2.69
C ALA A 409 -0.82 15.72 2.67
N TYR A 410 -0.26 14.72 3.34
CA TYR A 410 1.18 14.57 3.55
C TYR A 410 1.61 13.11 3.42
N MET A 411 2.91 12.92 3.25
CA MET A 411 3.59 11.63 3.37
C MET A 411 4.85 11.82 4.19
N ALA A 412 5.24 10.80 4.95
CA ALA A 412 6.58 10.78 5.53
C ALA A 412 7.60 10.36 4.46
N SER A 413 8.81 10.89 4.57
CA SER A 413 9.92 10.57 3.68
C SER A 413 10.50 9.19 3.97
N GLU A 414 11.21 8.63 2.99
CA GLU A 414 11.96 7.38 3.16
C GLU A 414 13.01 7.48 4.28
N GLN A 415 13.60 8.67 4.46
CA GLN A 415 14.52 8.93 5.56
C GLN A 415 13.81 8.86 6.91
N ALA A 416 12.59 9.38 7.02
CA ALA A 416 11.78 9.31 8.23
C ALA A 416 11.42 7.87 8.58
N ALA A 417 10.92 7.09 7.61
CA ALA A 417 10.60 5.69 7.78
C ALA A 417 11.84 4.86 8.23
N ALA A 418 13.00 5.10 7.62
CA ALA A 418 14.25 4.44 8.00
C ALA A 418 14.75 4.84 9.40
N MET A 419 14.55 6.11 9.81
CA MET A 419 14.93 6.57 11.16
C MET A 419 14.02 6.00 12.26
N VAL A 420 12.72 5.90 12.00
CA VAL A 420 11.76 5.24 12.91
C VAL A 420 12.08 3.75 13.02
N GLU A 421 12.35 3.08 11.89
CA GLU A 421 12.73 1.67 11.87
C GLU A 421 14.04 1.42 12.64
N ALA A 422 15.02 2.31 12.55
CA ALA A 422 16.27 2.21 13.30
C ALA A 422 16.16 2.71 14.76
N ASP A 423 14.95 3.08 15.22
CA ASP A 423 14.67 3.57 16.57
C ASP A 423 15.58 4.75 16.99
N MET A 424 15.85 5.67 16.06
CA MET A 424 16.83 6.76 16.23
C MET A 424 16.23 8.07 16.73
N VAL A 425 14.92 8.25 16.58
CA VAL A 425 14.23 9.53 16.77
C VAL A 425 13.01 9.38 17.68
N GLU A 426 12.67 10.45 18.39
CA GLU A 426 11.45 10.57 19.20
C GLU A 426 10.80 11.94 19.03
N ALA A 427 9.51 12.00 19.35
CA ALA A 427 8.78 13.26 19.35
C ALA A 427 9.32 14.17 20.47
N SER A 428 9.49 15.46 20.16
CA SER A 428 9.84 16.48 21.15
C SER A 428 8.58 17.02 21.84
N VAL A 429 8.79 17.84 22.88
CA VAL A 429 7.74 18.66 23.50
C VAL A 429 7.26 19.75 22.52
N ASP A 430 8.16 20.24 21.67
CA ASP A 430 7.80 21.14 20.57
C ASP A 430 7.31 20.32 19.37
N PRO A 431 6.05 20.48 18.92
CA PRO A 431 5.50 19.71 17.82
C PRO A 431 6.26 19.91 16.50
N GLY A 432 6.94 21.05 16.30
CA GLY A 432 7.71 21.33 15.08
C GLY A 432 9.09 20.65 15.04
N LEU A 433 9.53 20.05 16.14
CA LEU A 433 10.89 19.51 16.30
C LEU A 433 10.89 18.01 16.60
N VAL A 434 11.80 17.29 15.95
CA VAL A 434 12.08 15.87 16.22
C VAL A 434 13.38 15.78 17.01
N ARG A 435 13.38 15.02 18.11
CA ARG A 435 14.56 14.79 18.94
C ARG A 435 15.29 13.53 18.47
N VAL A 436 16.61 13.60 18.39
CA VAL A 436 17.48 12.43 18.17
C VAL A 436 17.71 11.77 19.52
N LYS A 437 17.43 10.47 19.63
CA LYS A 437 17.61 9.71 20.87
C LYS A 437 19.07 9.64 21.26
N GLU A 438 19.32 9.32 22.53
CA GLU A 438 20.66 9.00 23.01
C GLU A 438 21.04 7.56 22.66
N GLU A 439 22.34 7.32 22.52
CA GLU A 439 22.90 6.01 22.25
C GLU A 439 22.70 5.10 23.48
N GLY A 440 22.20 3.89 23.25
CA GLY A 440 21.85 2.93 24.30
C GLY A 440 22.26 1.50 23.92
N PRO A 441 22.13 0.52 24.84
CA PRO A 441 22.49 -0.86 24.55
C PRO A 441 21.65 -1.40 23.38
N GLY A 442 22.31 -1.69 22.25
CA GLY A 442 21.65 -2.19 21.04
C GLY A 442 21.19 -1.11 20.04
N ARG A 443 21.31 0.18 20.37
CA ARG A 443 20.94 1.29 19.47
C ARG A 443 22.18 2.08 19.04
N TYR A 444 22.52 1.96 17.76
CA TYR A 444 23.60 2.74 17.15
C TYR A 444 23.01 3.93 16.38
N ILE A 445 23.42 5.14 16.72
CA ILE A 445 22.95 6.37 16.09
C ILE A 445 24.16 7.05 15.43
N PRO A 446 24.31 7.00 14.09
CA PRO A 446 25.36 7.75 13.40
C PRO A 446 25.22 9.26 13.63
N GLU A 447 26.23 10.02 13.21
CA GLU A 447 26.10 11.48 13.15
C GLU A 447 24.97 11.86 12.19
N VAL A 448 24.04 12.69 12.65
CA VAL A 448 22.90 13.17 11.87
C VAL A 448 23.07 14.65 11.61
N PHE A 449 23.03 15.04 10.34
CA PHE A 449 23.07 16.41 9.87
C PHE A 449 21.83 16.71 9.03
N TYR A 450 21.43 17.97 8.93
CA TYR A 450 20.46 18.41 7.93
C TYR A 450 21.04 19.56 7.11
N ARG A 451 20.64 19.62 5.83
CA ARG A 451 21.09 20.64 4.89
C ARG A 451 19.96 21.61 4.60
N TYR A 452 20.24 22.90 4.74
CA TYR A 452 19.28 23.96 4.43
C TYR A 452 19.92 25.02 3.53
N ARG A 453 19.07 25.67 2.73
CA ARG A 453 19.50 26.77 1.86
C ARG A 453 19.28 28.08 2.61
N ASN A 454 20.35 28.84 2.83
CA ASN A 454 20.26 30.12 3.51
C ASN A 454 19.74 31.23 2.58
N GLU A 455 19.55 32.43 3.13
CA GLU A 455 19.09 33.64 2.42
C GLU A 455 19.95 34.00 1.20
N TYR A 456 21.22 33.59 1.20
CA TYR A 456 22.17 33.81 0.11
C TYR A 456 22.16 32.69 -0.94
N GLY A 457 21.20 31.76 -0.86
CA GLY A 457 21.08 30.65 -1.79
C GLY A 457 22.17 29.59 -1.65
N ARG A 458 22.95 29.59 -0.57
CA ARG A 458 24.01 28.61 -0.29
C ARG A 458 23.50 27.50 0.62
N ASP A 459 23.97 26.29 0.35
CA ASP A 459 23.69 25.13 1.16
C ASP A 459 24.59 25.10 2.40
N VAL A 460 23.98 25.06 3.58
CA VAL A 460 24.65 24.96 4.87
C VAL A 460 24.25 23.64 5.52
N GLN A 461 25.23 22.92 6.04
CA GLN A 461 25.03 21.68 6.80
C GLN A 461 25.11 22.00 8.30
N LYS A 462 24.10 21.59 9.06
CA LYS A 462 24.03 21.78 10.52
C LYS A 462 23.78 20.45 11.22
N SER A 463 24.31 20.30 12.44
CA SER A 463 24.06 19.11 13.26
C SER A 463 22.57 19.04 13.64
N ALA A 464 22.00 17.84 13.52
CA ALA A 464 20.62 17.55 13.91
C ALA A 464 20.47 17.18 15.40
N ARG A 465 21.58 17.05 16.13
CA ARG A 465 21.54 16.84 17.59
C ARG A 465 21.45 18.19 18.32
N PRO A 466 20.62 18.33 19.37
CA PRO A 466 19.74 17.32 19.94
C PRO A 466 18.38 17.18 19.22
N ALA A 467 17.97 18.20 18.46
CA ALA A 467 16.71 18.21 17.73
C ALA A 467 16.82 18.95 16.38
N PHE A 468 15.94 18.60 15.44
CA PHE A 468 15.87 19.20 14.11
C PHE A 468 14.41 19.39 13.65
N PRO A 469 14.15 20.29 12.67
CA PRO A 469 12.79 20.54 12.18
C PRO A 469 12.15 19.33 11.51
N VAL A 470 10.87 19.08 11.82
CA VAL A 470 10.09 17.97 11.24
C VAL A 470 9.87 18.12 9.73
N GLU A 471 9.93 19.34 9.18
CA GLU A 471 9.70 19.64 7.77
C GLU A 471 10.60 18.85 6.80
N TYR A 472 11.82 18.49 7.22
CA TYR A 472 12.74 17.66 6.42
C TYR A 472 12.24 16.24 6.23
N LEU A 473 11.34 15.78 7.10
CA LEU A 473 10.75 14.45 7.07
C LEU A 473 9.45 14.39 6.29
N LEU A 474 8.90 15.55 5.92
CA LEU A 474 7.58 15.70 5.36
C LEU A 474 7.63 15.92 3.85
N ILE A 475 6.63 15.36 3.18
CA ILE A 475 6.39 15.50 1.75
C ILE A 475 4.94 15.95 1.59
N ASN A 476 4.72 17.02 0.82
CA ASN A 476 3.38 17.55 0.63
C ASN A 476 2.70 16.85 -0.56
N VAL A 477 1.45 16.46 -0.36
CA VAL A 477 0.58 15.86 -1.37
C VAL A 477 -0.53 16.84 -1.68
N THR A 478 -0.89 16.97 -2.96
CA THR A 478 -2.04 17.81 -3.33
C THR A 478 -3.34 17.09 -3.01
N HIS A 479 -4.44 17.79 -2.81
CA HIS A 479 -5.73 17.16 -2.53
C HIS A 479 -6.84 17.80 -3.35
N GLY A 480 -7.97 17.11 -3.49
CA GLY A 480 -9.12 17.64 -4.21
C GLY A 480 -10.32 16.71 -4.25
N PHE A 481 -11.36 17.21 -4.93
CA PHE A 481 -12.56 16.45 -5.28
C PHE A 481 -12.68 16.37 -6.80
N PRO A 482 -13.20 15.27 -7.36
CA PRO A 482 -13.44 15.16 -8.79
C PRO A 482 -14.53 16.16 -9.22
N ILE A 483 -14.38 16.73 -10.42
CA ILE A 483 -15.38 17.64 -10.99
C ILE A 483 -16.72 16.94 -11.19
N ASN A 484 -16.68 15.68 -11.67
CA ASN A 484 -17.84 14.81 -11.83
C ASN A 484 -17.65 13.59 -10.91
N PRO A 485 -18.26 13.58 -9.70
CA PRO A 485 -18.09 12.49 -8.76
C PRO A 485 -18.77 11.22 -9.28
N SER A 486 -18.01 10.13 -9.32
CA SER A 486 -18.50 8.79 -9.67
C SER A 486 -17.98 7.79 -8.62
N PRO A 487 -18.49 7.87 -7.36
CA PRO A 487 -18.02 7.00 -6.29
C PRO A 487 -18.46 5.55 -6.53
N VAL A 488 -17.67 4.61 -6.01
CA VAL A 488 -18.01 3.17 -6.03
C VAL A 488 -19.23 2.90 -5.14
N PHE A 489 -19.30 3.57 -3.98
CA PHE A 489 -20.43 3.50 -3.05
C PHE A 489 -21.38 4.67 -3.26
N ARG A 490 -22.67 4.38 -3.45
CA ARG A 490 -23.70 5.39 -3.76
C ARG A 490 -24.48 5.85 -2.53
N SER A 491 -24.44 5.08 -1.46
CA SER A 491 -25.11 5.39 -0.20
C SER A 491 -24.10 5.50 0.93
N ASN A 492 -24.33 6.48 1.80
CA ASN A 492 -23.66 6.67 3.09
C ASN A 492 -24.72 6.77 4.21
N SER A 493 -25.80 6.00 4.06
CA SER A 493 -27.01 6.11 4.91
C SER A 493 -26.92 5.24 6.15
N PHE A 494 -26.07 4.21 6.13
CA PHE A 494 -25.95 3.25 7.22
C PHE A 494 -25.08 3.79 8.37
N ALA A 495 -25.28 3.23 9.56
CA ALA A 495 -24.50 3.59 10.74
C ALA A 495 -23.04 3.11 10.60
N ILE A 496 -22.09 4.03 10.74
CA ILE A 496 -20.65 3.72 10.73
C ILE A 496 -20.27 2.96 12.00
N GLU A 497 -19.35 2.01 11.86
CA GLU A 497 -18.81 1.19 12.94
C GLU A 497 -18.15 2.02 14.06
N ASN A 498 -18.08 1.44 15.26
CA ASN A 498 -17.36 2.02 16.40
C ASN A 498 -17.82 3.43 16.82
N ARG A 499 -19.09 3.78 16.60
CA ARG A 499 -19.72 5.04 17.02
C ARG A 499 -20.82 4.88 18.09
N PRO A 500 -20.56 4.22 19.23
CA PRO A 500 -21.59 3.89 20.22
C PRO A 500 -22.33 5.11 20.80
N LEU A 501 -21.69 6.29 20.83
CA LEU A 501 -22.28 7.52 21.35
C LEU A 501 -23.29 8.19 20.39
N LEU A 502 -23.30 7.81 19.11
CA LEU A 502 -24.06 8.48 18.05
C LEU A 502 -25.00 7.53 17.34
N GLN A 503 -24.46 6.42 16.84
CA GLN A 503 -25.16 5.50 15.97
C GLN A 503 -24.71 4.07 16.30
N THR A 504 -25.67 3.24 16.70
CA THR A 504 -25.46 1.80 16.85
C THR A 504 -25.93 1.08 15.59
N GLN A 505 -25.10 0.16 15.11
CA GLN A 505 -25.43 -0.76 14.03
C GLN A 505 -26.46 -1.78 14.54
N ASP A 506 -27.69 -1.66 14.07
CA ASP A 506 -28.78 -2.56 14.43
C ASP A 506 -29.31 -3.26 13.19
N PHE A 507 -29.36 -4.59 13.24
CA PHE A 507 -29.93 -5.39 12.16
C PHE A 507 -31.41 -5.09 11.92
N SER A 508 -32.17 -4.77 12.98
CA SER A 508 -33.58 -4.39 12.85
C SER A 508 -33.80 -3.13 11.99
N LYS A 509 -32.88 -2.16 12.01
CA LYS A 509 -32.96 -0.97 11.16
C LYS A 509 -32.76 -1.34 9.69
N VAL A 510 -31.80 -2.22 9.40
CA VAL A 510 -31.57 -2.74 8.05
C VAL A 510 -32.84 -3.41 7.50
N LEU A 511 -33.49 -4.25 8.31
CA LEU A 511 -34.74 -4.91 7.90
C LEU A 511 -35.86 -3.90 7.63
N GLN A 512 -36.01 -2.89 8.50
CA GLN A 512 -37.01 -1.84 8.31
C GLN A 512 -36.77 -1.01 7.06
N ASP A 513 -35.52 -0.66 6.77
CA ASP A 513 -35.18 0.17 5.61
C ASP A 513 -35.31 -0.62 4.31
N LEU A 514 -34.91 -1.89 4.28
CA LEU A 514 -35.18 -2.78 3.15
C LEU A 514 -36.68 -2.96 2.91
N HIS A 515 -37.49 -3.06 3.97
CA HIS A 515 -38.95 -3.12 3.85
C HIS A 515 -39.54 -1.83 3.27
N LYS A 516 -39.16 -0.66 3.80
CA LYS A 516 -39.62 0.66 3.30
C LYS A 516 -39.26 0.88 1.83
N LEU A 517 -38.11 0.37 1.40
CA LEU A 517 -37.65 0.45 0.02
C LEU A 517 -38.37 -0.53 -0.92
N GLY A 518 -39.24 -1.41 -0.40
CA GLY A 518 -39.97 -2.38 -1.21
C GLY A 518 -39.12 -3.55 -1.70
N ALA A 519 -38.03 -3.88 -1.00
CA ALA A 519 -37.12 -4.96 -1.39
C ALA A 519 -37.78 -6.35 -1.49
N THR A 520 -38.98 -6.49 -0.92
CA THR A 520 -39.76 -7.73 -0.93
C THR A 520 -40.51 -7.99 -2.23
N ASP A 521 -40.78 -6.96 -3.04
CA ASP A 521 -41.49 -7.04 -4.33
C ASP A 521 -40.70 -6.28 -5.41
N LEU A 522 -39.60 -6.89 -5.85
CA LEU A 522 -38.67 -6.34 -6.86
C LEU A 522 -39.16 -6.55 -8.30
N LEU A 523 -40.40 -6.15 -8.58
CA LEU A 523 -40.99 -6.26 -9.92
C LEU A 523 -40.56 -5.10 -10.85
N ASP A 524 -40.32 -3.91 -10.27
CA ASP A 524 -39.96 -2.71 -11.00
C ASP A 524 -38.45 -2.45 -10.98
N PRO A 525 -37.83 -2.15 -12.15
CA PRO A 525 -36.39 -1.89 -12.23
C PRO A 525 -35.96 -0.66 -11.43
N THR A 526 -36.84 0.31 -11.23
CA THR A 526 -36.58 1.51 -10.41
C THR A 526 -36.47 1.19 -8.92
N THR A 527 -37.28 0.27 -8.42
CA THR A 527 -37.24 -0.21 -7.03
C THR A 527 -35.98 -1.04 -6.81
N VAL A 528 -35.61 -1.89 -7.77
CA VAL A 528 -34.34 -2.62 -7.76
C VAL A 528 -33.16 -1.65 -7.65
N LEU A 529 -33.11 -0.60 -8.46
CA LEU A 529 -32.02 0.38 -8.41
C LEU A 529 -31.93 1.09 -7.04
N LYS A 530 -33.07 1.46 -6.42
CA LYS A 530 -33.08 2.07 -5.09
C LYS A 530 -32.54 1.15 -4.01
N VAL A 531 -32.93 -0.13 -4.04
CA VAL A 531 -32.43 -1.13 -3.09
C VAL A 531 -30.93 -1.36 -3.30
N MET A 532 -30.48 -1.41 -4.55
CA MET A 532 -29.05 -1.52 -4.86
C MET A 532 -28.26 -0.29 -4.42
N ASP A 533 -28.81 0.91 -4.57
CA ASP A 533 -28.16 2.14 -4.11
C ASP A 533 -28.03 2.13 -2.58
N TYR A 534 -29.06 1.67 -1.85
CA TYR A 534 -28.99 1.49 -0.40
C TYR A 534 -27.96 0.44 0.03
N LEU A 535 -27.90 -0.70 -0.67
CA LEU A 535 -26.91 -1.75 -0.42
C LEU A 535 -25.48 -1.36 -0.81
N SER A 536 -25.32 -0.32 -1.65
CA SER A 536 -24.03 0.25 -2.07
C SER A 536 -23.48 1.20 -1.00
N ASP A 537 -23.34 0.68 0.22
CA ASP A 537 -22.79 1.35 1.40
C ASP A 537 -21.72 0.45 2.01
N PHE A 538 -20.48 0.96 2.14
CA PHE A 538 -19.34 0.16 2.61
C PHE A 538 -19.56 -0.37 4.04
N HIS A 539 -20.12 0.46 4.92
CA HIS A 539 -20.31 0.11 6.33
C HIS A 539 -21.40 -0.95 6.50
N LEU A 540 -22.45 -0.88 5.65
CA LEU A 540 -23.47 -1.93 5.59
C LEU A 540 -22.88 -3.25 5.11
N LEU A 541 -22.09 -3.22 4.04
CA LEU A 541 -21.43 -4.43 3.53
C LEU A 541 -20.51 -5.06 4.57
N LEU A 542 -19.76 -4.25 5.32
CA LEU A 542 -18.93 -4.73 6.42
C LEU A 542 -19.75 -5.38 7.56
N PHE A 543 -20.94 -4.86 7.85
CA PHE A 543 -21.82 -5.38 8.90
C PHE A 543 -22.55 -6.68 8.49
N LEU A 544 -22.93 -6.85 7.22
CA LEU A 544 -23.77 -7.97 6.78
C LEU A 544 -23.24 -9.37 7.15
N PRO A 545 -21.93 -9.70 7.00
CA PRO A 545 -21.39 -10.99 7.41
C PRO A 545 -21.60 -11.31 8.90
N SER A 546 -21.58 -10.30 9.78
CA SER A 546 -21.78 -10.47 11.22
C SER A 546 -23.17 -11.00 11.59
N THR A 547 -24.14 -10.84 10.70
CA THR A 547 -25.52 -11.30 10.89
C THR A 547 -25.67 -12.81 10.68
N GLY A 548 -24.73 -13.45 9.96
CA GLY A 548 -24.76 -14.89 9.66
C GLY A 548 -25.91 -15.34 8.74
N MET A 549 -26.66 -14.43 8.13
CA MET A 549 -27.84 -14.76 7.33
C MET A 549 -27.53 -15.10 5.86
N LEU A 550 -26.43 -14.56 5.33
CA LEU A 550 -26.03 -14.74 3.93
C LEU A 550 -24.85 -15.71 3.84
N GLY A 551 -24.89 -16.64 2.89
CA GLY A 551 -23.74 -17.49 2.59
C GLY A 551 -22.59 -16.69 1.99
N GLU A 552 -21.34 -17.14 2.17
CA GLU A 552 -20.14 -16.45 1.67
C GLU A 552 -20.19 -16.16 0.17
N ARG A 553 -20.71 -17.11 -0.62
CA ARG A 553 -20.86 -16.96 -2.08
C ARG A 553 -21.88 -15.89 -2.46
N GLU A 554 -23.00 -15.82 -1.74
CA GLU A 554 -24.08 -14.88 -2.00
C GLU A 554 -23.67 -13.47 -1.60
N TYR A 555 -23.00 -13.33 -0.44
CA TYR A 555 -22.39 -12.09 -0.02
C TYR A 555 -21.39 -11.55 -1.06
N LYS A 556 -20.48 -12.41 -1.56
CA LYS A 556 -19.53 -12.05 -2.64
C LYS A 556 -20.24 -11.61 -3.92
N ASN A 557 -21.39 -12.20 -4.25
CA ASN A 557 -22.18 -11.79 -5.40
C ASN A 557 -22.89 -10.44 -5.18
N ILE A 558 -23.40 -10.18 -3.96
CA ILE A 558 -23.98 -8.88 -3.58
C ILE A 558 -22.94 -7.79 -3.71
N VAL A 559 -21.77 -7.96 -3.09
CA VAL A 559 -20.67 -6.98 -3.14
C VAL A 559 -20.29 -6.66 -4.58
N LYS A 560 -20.13 -7.67 -5.44
CA LYS A 560 -19.85 -7.47 -6.86
C LYS A 560 -20.99 -6.76 -7.59
N ALA A 561 -22.24 -7.10 -7.30
CA ALA A 561 -23.39 -6.46 -7.93
C ALA A 561 -23.46 -4.97 -7.56
N VAL A 562 -23.27 -4.60 -6.29
CA VAL A 562 -23.44 -3.21 -5.82
C VAL A 562 -22.25 -2.30 -6.11
N THR A 563 -21.07 -2.87 -6.37
CA THR A 563 -19.84 -2.12 -6.71
C THR A 563 -19.50 -2.14 -8.20
N ALA A 564 -20.24 -2.90 -9.01
CA ALA A 564 -20.07 -2.93 -10.46
C ALA A 564 -20.54 -1.63 -11.14
N PRO A 565 -20.01 -1.32 -12.34
CA PRO A 565 -20.52 -0.22 -13.16
C PRO A 565 -21.99 -0.42 -13.57
N ASP A 566 -22.65 0.69 -13.90
CA ASP A 566 -24.11 0.73 -14.17
C ASP A 566 -24.60 -0.25 -15.24
N ASP A 567 -23.78 -0.54 -16.25
CA ASP A 567 -24.11 -1.39 -17.38
C ASP A 567 -24.17 -2.89 -17.02
N GLN A 568 -23.48 -3.30 -15.96
CA GLN A 568 -23.42 -4.69 -15.49
C GLN A 568 -24.20 -4.92 -14.19
N ARG A 569 -24.46 -3.85 -13.43
CA ARG A 569 -25.13 -3.86 -12.12
C ARG A 569 -26.41 -4.69 -12.08
N LEU A 570 -27.35 -4.38 -12.97
CA LEU A 570 -28.68 -5.01 -12.98
C LEU A 570 -28.61 -6.51 -13.26
N LYS A 571 -27.76 -6.93 -14.20
CA LYS A 571 -27.58 -8.34 -14.57
C LYS A 571 -27.00 -9.15 -13.42
N LEU A 572 -26.03 -8.58 -12.69
CA LEU A 572 -25.45 -9.23 -11.51
C LEU A 572 -26.46 -9.33 -10.37
N MET A 573 -27.29 -8.29 -10.19
CA MET A 573 -28.34 -8.28 -9.17
C MET A 573 -29.44 -9.31 -9.44
N GLU A 574 -29.81 -9.56 -10.69
CA GLU A 574 -30.76 -10.64 -11.04
C GLU A 574 -30.28 -12.02 -10.55
N GLY A 575 -28.97 -12.29 -10.64
CA GLY A 575 -28.39 -13.51 -10.08
C GLY A 575 -28.47 -13.58 -8.55
N VAL A 576 -28.31 -12.45 -7.87
CA VAL A 576 -28.45 -12.34 -6.41
C VAL A 576 -29.90 -12.53 -5.99
N MET A 577 -30.86 -11.93 -6.68
CA MET A 577 -32.28 -12.02 -6.35
C MET A 577 -32.82 -13.45 -6.42
N ASN A 578 -32.27 -14.27 -7.31
CA ASN A 578 -32.62 -15.67 -7.47
C ASN A 578 -31.92 -16.61 -6.49
N SER A 579 -31.05 -16.11 -5.61
CA SER A 579 -30.35 -16.93 -4.61
C SER A 579 -31.21 -17.23 -3.38
N ASP A 580 -31.01 -18.41 -2.79
CA ASP A 580 -31.77 -18.87 -1.62
C ASP A 580 -31.53 -17.99 -0.39
N GLY A 581 -30.31 -17.47 -0.19
CA GLY A 581 -30.01 -16.56 0.91
C GLY A 581 -30.68 -15.20 0.79
N TRP A 582 -30.78 -14.66 -0.44
CA TRP A 582 -31.57 -13.43 -0.67
C TRP A 582 -33.05 -13.65 -0.36
N GLN A 583 -33.62 -14.76 -0.81
CA GLN A 583 -35.03 -15.09 -0.52
C GLN A 583 -35.28 -15.28 0.98
N THR A 584 -34.34 -15.90 1.69
CA THR A 584 -34.39 -16.06 3.15
C THR A 584 -34.35 -14.71 3.86
N LEU A 585 -33.43 -13.82 3.45
CA LEU A 585 -33.35 -12.46 3.99
C LEU A 585 -34.67 -11.70 3.75
N MET A 586 -35.23 -11.77 2.55
CA MET A 586 -36.50 -11.12 2.23
C MET A 586 -37.69 -11.72 3.01
N ALA A 587 -37.70 -13.03 3.28
CA ALA A 587 -38.70 -13.64 4.15
C ALA A 587 -38.65 -13.06 5.57
N ILE A 588 -37.44 -12.92 6.14
CA ILE A 588 -37.22 -12.31 7.46
C ILE A 588 -37.65 -10.83 7.45
N VAL A 589 -37.34 -10.09 6.38
CA VAL A 589 -37.79 -8.68 6.21
C VAL A 589 -39.32 -8.59 6.23
N ARG A 590 -40.03 -9.53 5.58
CA ARG A 590 -41.50 -9.56 5.60
C ARG A 590 -42.06 -9.85 7.00
N GLU A 591 -41.44 -10.76 7.74
CA GLU A 591 -41.88 -11.12 9.11
C GLU A 591 -41.59 -10.02 10.14
N ASN A 592 -40.50 -9.28 9.95
CA ASN A 592 -40.08 -8.17 10.82
C ASN A 592 -40.60 -6.81 10.34
N ALA A 593 -41.41 -6.78 9.27
CA ALA A 593 -42.12 -5.60 8.87
C ALA A 593 -43.02 -5.14 10.02
N PRO A 594 -43.03 -3.85 10.38
CA PRO A 594 -44.02 -3.35 11.32
C PRO A 594 -45.39 -3.69 10.74
N SER A 595 -46.14 -4.60 11.39
CA SER A 595 -47.50 -4.95 10.97
C SER A 595 -48.22 -3.64 10.72
N ALA A 596 -48.55 -3.37 9.46
CA ALA A 596 -49.49 -2.31 9.16
C ALA A 596 -50.72 -2.63 10.00
N ARG A 597 -50.97 -1.85 11.06
CA ARG A 597 -52.28 -1.82 11.68
C ARG A 597 -53.20 -1.39 10.55
N THR A 598 -53.87 -2.36 9.96
CA THR A 598 -54.88 -2.16 8.93
C THR A 598 -56.00 -1.35 9.56
N ALA A 599 -55.92 -0.03 9.42
CA ALA A 599 -57.06 0.84 9.57
C ALA A 599 -58.00 0.55 8.41
N GLY A 600 -59.01 -0.29 8.66
CA GLY A 600 -60.13 -0.52 7.74
C GLY A 600 -60.54 -1.99 7.66
N PRO A 601 -61.79 -2.35 8.04
CA PRO A 601 -62.30 -3.69 7.81
C PRO A 601 -62.52 -3.92 6.31
N ARG A 602 -62.07 -5.07 5.79
CA ARG A 602 -62.44 -5.58 4.47
C ARG A 602 -63.96 -5.88 4.45
N PRO A 603 -64.73 -5.44 3.44
CA PRO A 603 -66.10 -5.86 3.28
C PRO A 603 -66.11 -7.14 2.47
N ASP A 604 -66.07 -8.30 3.14
CA ASP A 604 -66.56 -9.57 2.59
C ASP A 604 -66.65 -10.60 3.71
N SER A 605 -67.74 -10.50 4.48
CA SER A 605 -68.23 -11.56 5.35
C SER A 605 -69.76 -11.47 5.42
N PRO A 606 -70.50 -12.53 5.08
CA PRO A 606 -71.96 -12.51 5.00
C PRO A 606 -72.56 -12.87 6.36
N PHE A 607 -72.59 -11.92 7.29
CA PHE A 607 -73.39 -12.06 8.51
C PHE A 607 -74.10 -10.73 8.82
N GLU A 608 -75.38 -10.66 8.44
CA GLU A 608 -76.29 -9.58 8.83
C GLU A 608 -76.58 -9.64 10.33
N ILE A 609 -76.29 -8.56 11.04
CA ILE A 609 -76.72 -8.35 12.43
C ILE A 609 -78.06 -7.57 12.40
N PRO A 610 -79.11 -8.01 13.11
CA PRO A 610 -80.44 -7.38 13.06
C PRO A 610 -80.49 -5.91 13.53
N PRO A 611 -81.51 -5.12 13.10
CA PRO A 611 -81.51 -3.65 13.19
C PRO A 611 -81.79 -3.03 14.57
N GLU A 612 -81.86 -3.81 15.65
CA GLU A 612 -82.38 -3.33 16.95
C GLU A 612 -81.30 -2.86 17.96
N LEU A 613 -80.04 -2.74 17.54
CA LEU A 613 -78.94 -2.27 18.40
C LEU A 613 -78.19 -1.04 17.86
N ARG A 614 -78.78 -0.29 16.92
CA ARG A 614 -78.21 0.94 16.36
C ARG A 614 -78.78 2.18 17.05
N ASP A 615 -78.44 2.40 18.31
CA ASP A 615 -78.57 3.72 18.94
C ASP A 615 -77.58 3.83 20.09
N GLU A 616 -76.37 4.32 19.81
CA GLU A 616 -75.49 5.04 20.75
C GLU A 616 -74.49 5.86 19.89
N PRO A 617 -74.33 7.18 20.11
CA PRO A 617 -73.43 8.00 19.30
C PRO A 617 -71.96 7.81 19.68
N MET A 618 -71.10 7.71 18.64
CA MET A 618 -69.63 7.71 18.74
C MET A 618 -69.12 8.85 19.63
N HIS A 619 -68.38 8.51 20.69
CA HIS A 619 -67.52 9.45 21.40
C HIS A 619 -66.13 9.48 20.74
N ASP A 620 -65.67 10.70 20.41
CA ASP A 620 -64.30 11.00 19.98
C ASP A 620 -63.26 10.44 20.95
N VAL A 621 -62.20 9.86 20.40
CA VAL A 621 -61.03 9.39 21.15
C VAL A 621 -60.29 10.61 21.70
N ALA A 622 -60.53 10.93 22.98
CA ALA A 622 -59.94 12.06 23.69
C ALA A 622 -58.46 11.82 24.02
N GLY A 623 -57.60 12.78 23.64
CA GLY A 623 -56.27 12.94 24.22
C GLY A 623 -56.34 13.61 25.61
N ASP A 624 -55.23 13.52 26.36
CA ASP A 624 -55.06 14.03 27.72
C ASP A 624 -55.67 15.43 27.93
N ARG A 625 -56.57 15.58 28.92
CA ARG A 625 -57.29 16.84 29.20
C ARG A 625 -56.73 17.56 30.43
N PRO A 626 -56.19 18.79 30.30
CA PRO A 626 -55.84 19.62 31.44
C PRO A 626 -57.10 20.16 32.15
N CYS A 627 -57.12 20.12 33.47
CA CYS A 627 -58.21 20.65 34.29
C CYS A 627 -58.29 22.18 34.16
N PRO A 628 -59.47 22.77 33.89
CA PRO A 628 -59.61 24.22 33.75
C PRO A 628 -59.42 25.00 35.07
N HIS A 629 -59.46 24.32 36.22
CA HIS A 629 -59.37 24.97 37.54
C HIS A 629 -57.97 24.90 38.17
N CYS A 630 -57.27 23.77 38.03
CA CYS A 630 -55.95 23.57 38.65
C CYS A 630 -54.85 23.21 37.63
N THR A 631 -55.16 23.20 36.33
CA THR A 631 -54.22 22.91 35.21
C THR A 631 -53.56 21.52 35.20
N TYR A 632 -53.92 20.63 36.14
CA TYR A 632 -53.44 19.25 36.16
C TYR A 632 -53.96 18.45 34.97
N VAL A 633 -53.09 17.66 34.33
CA VAL A 633 -53.42 16.85 33.14
C VAL A 633 -53.99 15.51 33.59
N ASN A 634 -55.27 15.26 33.32
CA ASN A 634 -55.96 14.05 33.75
C ASN A 634 -55.96 13.00 32.63
N VAL A 635 -55.94 11.74 33.04
CA VAL A 635 -55.93 10.57 32.15
C VAL A 635 -57.23 10.53 31.34
N PRO A 636 -57.20 10.18 30.04
CA PRO A 636 -58.38 10.20 29.19
C PRO A 636 -59.49 9.28 29.73
N GLY A 637 -60.70 9.83 29.84
CA GLY A 637 -61.90 9.13 30.34
C GLY A 637 -62.35 9.55 31.75
N THR A 638 -61.59 10.40 32.45
CA THR A 638 -61.99 10.95 33.76
C THR A 638 -62.99 12.11 33.60
N THR A 639 -64.04 12.13 34.42
CA THR A 639 -65.07 13.19 34.42
C THR A 639 -64.75 14.31 35.39
N ASP A 640 -64.09 13.98 36.51
CA ASP A 640 -63.66 14.91 37.55
C ASP A 640 -62.13 14.90 37.63
N CYS A 641 -61.54 16.01 38.07
CA CYS A 641 -60.10 16.11 38.22
C CYS A 641 -59.61 15.32 39.45
N ASP A 642 -58.60 14.48 39.25
CA ASP A 642 -58.01 13.63 40.30
C ASP A 642 -57.42 14.42 41.49
N VAL A 643 -57.03 15.68 41.25
CA VAL A 643 -56.36 16.51 42.27
C VAL A 643 -57.33 17.41 43.03
N CYS A 644 -58.27 18.06 42.35
CA CYS A 644 -59.18 19.02 42.98
C CYS A 644 -60.62 18.53 43.11
N GLY A 645 -60.97 17.37 42.54
CA GLY A 645 -62.31 16.78 42.61
C GLY A 645 -63.40 17.58 41.89
N LEU A 646 -63.03 18.55 41.05
CA LEU A 646 -63.96 19.37 40.29
C LEU A 646 -64.14 18.82 38.86
N PRO A 647 -65.33 18.98 38.25
CA PRO A 647 -65.62 18.46 36.93
C PRO A 647 -64.71 19.05 35.86
N LEU A 648 -64.28 18.21 34.91
CA LEU A 648 -63.44 18.58 33.77
C LEU A 648 -64.24 19.16 32.60
N SER A 649 -65.57 19.02 32.64
CA SER A 649 -66.49 19.81 31.83
C SER A 649 -66.72 21.16 32.53
N GLY A 650 -66.04 22.20 32.06
CA GLY A 650 -66.27 23.57 32.52
C GLY A 650 -67.68 24.07 32.25
#